data_AF-A0A5Q0P1U4-F1
#
_entry.id   AF-A0A5Q0P1U4-F1
#
_cell.length_a   1.000
_cell.length_b   1.000
_cell.length_c   1.000
_cell.angle_alpha   90.00
_cell.angle_beta   90.00
_cell.angle_gamma   90.00
#
_symmetry.space_group_name_H-M   'P 1'
#
loop_
_entity.id
_entity.type
_entity.pdbx_description
1 polymer ?
#
loop_
_entity_poly.entity_id
_entity_poly.type
_entity_poly.pdbx_seq_one_letter_code
_entity_poly.pdbx_strand_id
1 'polypeptide(L)'
;MIIPRSQERVVSQPTLQQHTPMTGLNAIGNAIGGVLDARNEKIKEETEKKEKADFALQSSKVGADISVVDNDLLLKMQSGELTYDNAVKQRQESLESIKTQYKTAVPKQFEQNFNNYFEQHSYQSASKYLPIAQKSEQQQAIVQLKDMKENYLKNPNASEQEVWNGLATYGQSKSLPLAHVKDAYNEYKNNRSSNDVAAFYLGNKSDNEKLTELTTPEAVIAKHPNLTQEQAVYWSGRALTQMDQNKRAAALQQKQLEDDAKDAVNEMKADIETLLIPSEAVLKSRLARVKGTEKESEFVQYSGALVEVQQFMKLGADEREAYLSKRRSEAQNTAQDNAKDVSWRLNLLSKTHDNMLGYEKNNSALAYSIKTGQDLTVVPTNAILSGSPEAIAALSKNIKSIHANNILDGTVGSLNPFSTQQQSELKQFWEKAKPGDKLGLLTSIYKSSAGNANASRDMINSIAGESGSYRLSASLNNRGLQDIAGQIVTGQDLIEKGLVKVDESGLTKHTETYLAGITSPGKPDFQIYLDSIKANYAYLVQKSEKVTDTKGNILNKTIDEELFNRAAKNVTGGKFTSGGFFGSKSVVLRPHTVGEKSFREQLETFNSRNARNYGGSDKDFFLDLPLEQDPKNPYVYYFKNGTKYIMDATDKKRQTRLTFKVR
;
A
#
# COMPACT_ATOMS: atom_id res chain seq x y z
N MET A 1 -23.03 -104.25 43.35
CA MET A 1 -24.34 -104.50 43.98
C MET A 1 -25.24 -105.14 42.93
N ILE A 2 -25.48 -106.45 43.07
CA ILE A 2 -26.32 -107.28 42.20
C ILE A 2 -27.75 -107.18 42.74
N ILE A 3 -28.71 -106.76 41.93
CA ILE A 3 -30.08 -107.31 41.89
C ILE A 3 -30.65 -107.12 40.48
N PRO A 4 -30.91 -108.20 39.73
CA PRO A 4 -32.02 -108.26 38.76
C PRO A 4 -33.13 -109.16 39.32
N ARG A 5 -34.39 -108.72 39.17
CA ARG A 5 -35.59 -109.48 39.56
C ARG A 5 -36.17 -110.28 38.38
N SER A 6 -36.50 -111.54 38.69
CA SER A 6 -37.58 -112.43 38.22
C SER A 6 -37.95 -112.44 36.72
N GLN A 7 -37.70 -113.54 35.99
CA GLN A 7 -38.47 -114.80 35.95
C GLN A 7 -39.95 -114.61 35.57
N GLU A 8 -40.36 -115.24 34.46
CA GLU A 8 -41.49 -116.16 34.48
C GLU A 8 -41.32 -117.29 33.45
N ARG A 9 -41.55 -118.52 33.95
CA ARG A 9 -41.53 -119.82 33.26
C ARG A 9 -42.86 -120.05 32.53
N VAL A 10 -42.84 -120.80 31.44
CA VAL A 10 -43.91 -121.76 31.14
C VAL A 10 -43.29 -123.13 30.83
N VAL A 11 -44.01 -124.14 31.28
CA VAL A 11 -43.62 -125.47 31.72
C VAL A 11 -43.53 -126.48 30.55
N SER A 12 -42.57 -127.39 30.66
CA SER A 12 -42.35 -128.54 29.79
C SER A 12 -43.28 -129.72 30.13
N GLN A 13 -43.64 -130.53 29.13
CA GLN A 13 -44.13 -131.90 29.32
C GLN A 13 -43.15 -132.90 28.67
N PRO A 14 -42.64 -133.90 29.41
CA PRO A 14 -41.85 -135.00 28.87
C PRO A 14 -42.63 -136.32 28.82
N THR A 15 -42.29 -137.19 27.88
CA THR A 15 -42.57 -138.63 27.98
C THR A 15 -41.30 -139.43 27.61
N LEU A 16 -40.76 -140.10 28.63
CA LEU A 16 -39.86 -141.28 28.56
C LEU A 16 -40.67 -142.48 28.01
N GLN A 17 -40.17 -143.58 27.45
CA GLN A 17 -38.88 -144.26 27.36
C GLN A 17 -39.12 -145.47 26.41
N GLN A 18 -38.09 -145.97 25.70
CA GLN A 18 -37.70 -147.40 25.68
C GLN A 18 -36.50 -147.66 24.72
N HIS A 19 -35.55 -148.47 25.20
CA HIS A 19 -34.31 -148.96 24.56
C HIS A 19 -34.60 -149.90 23.36
N THR A 20 -33.73 -150.26 22.39
CA THR A 20 -32.24 -150.46 22.18
C THR A 20 -32.02 -150.58 20.63
N PRO A 21 -30.82 -150.81 19.98
CA PRO A 21 -29.41 -150.94 20.38
C PRO A 21 -28.35 -150.16 19.51
N MET A 22 -27.06 -150.32 19.83
CA MET A 22 -25.85 -149.58 19.36
C MET A 22 -25.53 -149.59 17.85
N THR A 23 -25.14 -148.42 17.30
CA THR A 23 -24.42 -148.23 16.00
C THR A 23 -23.34 -147.12 16.09
N GLY A 24 -22.25 -147.37 16.82
CA GLY A 24 -21.28 -146.35 17.27
C GLY A 24 -20.19 -145.84 16.31
N LEU A 25 -20.20 -146.10 14.99
CA LEU A 25 -19.11 -145.66 14.09
C LEU A 25 -19.53 -144.72 12.94
N ASN A 26 -20.76 -144.79 12.43
CA ASN A 26 -21.25 -143.85 11.40
C ASN A 26 -21.58 -142.44 11.96
N ALA A 27 -21.87 -142.35 13.27
CA ALA A 27 -22.27 -141.09 13.89
C ALA A 27 -21.12 -140.07 14.03
N ILE A 28 -19.86 -140.51 14.08
CA ILE A 28 -18.69 -139.63 14.27
C ILE A 28 -18.29 -138.95 12.96
N GLY A 29 -18.40 -139.63 11.81
CA GLY A 29 -18.11 -139.04 10.49
C GLY A 29 -19.07 -137.92 10.09
N ASN A 30 -20.37 -138.08 10.39
CA ASN A 30 -21.39 -137.06 10.09
C ASN A 30 -21.27 -135.82 10.99
N ALA A 31 -20.83 -135.97 12.25
CA ALA A 31 -20.66 -134.85 13.16
C ALA A 31 -19.50 -133.92 12.77
N ILE A 32 -18.40 -134.47 12.22
CA ILE A 32 -17.25 -133.67 11.79
C ILE A 32 -17.56 -132.90 10.49
N GLY A 33 -18.29 -133.51 9.54
CA GLY A 33 -18.74 -132.83 8.31
C GLY A 33 -19.63 -131.63 8.60
N GLY A 34 -20.63 -131.78 9.48
CA GLY A 34 -21.56 -130.70 9.83
C GLY A 34 -20.92 -129.49 10.52
N VAL A 35 -19.84 -129.68 11.29
CA VAL A 35 -19.11 -128.58 11.95
C VAL A 35 -18.24 -127.80 10.95
N LEU A 36 -17.68 -128.47 9.93
CA LEU A 36 -16.91 -127.84 8.85
C LEU A 36 -17.81 -126.98 7.96
N ASP A 37 -19.00 -127.47 7.62
CA ASP A 37 -19.98 -126.71 6.82
C ASP A 37 -20.50 -125.48 7.56
N ALA A 38 -20.85 -125.62 8.85
CA ALA A 38 -21.28 -124.47 9.67
C ALA A 38 -20.17 -123.43 9.88
N ARG A 39 -18.90 -123.86 9.94
CA ARG A 39 -17.75 -122.93 10.02
C ARG A 39 -17.54 -122.21 8.68
N ASN A 40 -17.68 -122.91 7.56
CA ASN A 40 -17.58 -122.32 6.23
C ASN A 40 -18.71 -121.31 5.95
N GLU A 41 -19.94 -121.60 6.39
CA GLU A 41 -21.06 -120.66 6.31
C GLU A 41 -20.84 -119.39 7.15
N LYS A 42 -20.37 -119.52 8.40
CA LYS A 42 -20.04 -118.35 9.23
C LYS A 42 -18.94 -117.49 8.63
N ILE A 43 -17.89 -118.10 8.07
CA ILE A 43 -16.82 -117.37 7.39
C ILE A 43 -17.37 -116.62 6.17
N LYS A 44 -18.29 -117.22 5.43
CA LYS A 44 -18.93 -116.59 4.27
C LYS A 44 -19.81 -115.40 4.68
N GLU A 45 -20.63 -115.53 5.73
CA GLU A 45 -21.46 -114.43 6.25
C GLU A 45 -20.63 -113.26 6.82
N GLU A 46 -19.55 -113.52 7.55
CA GLU A 46 -18.66 -112.47 8.06
C GLU A 46 -17.93 -111.75 6.92
N THR A 47 -17.52 -112.49 5.89
CA THR A 47 -16.88 -111.93 4.69
C THR A 47 -17.85 -111.04 3.92
N GLU A 48 -19.10 -111.48 3.69
CA GLU A 48 -20.12 -110.65 3.02
C GLU A 48 -20.46 -109.38 3.81
N LYS A 49 -20.55 -109.44 5.14
CA LYS A 49 -20.79 -108.24 5.97
C LYS A 49 -19.65 -107.24 5.87
N LYS A 50 -18.41 -107.72 5.92
CA LYS A 50 -17.21 -106.87 5.78
C LYS A 50 -17.16 -106.24 4.39
N GLU A 51 -17.40 -107.02 3.34
CA GLU A 51 -17.39 -106.52 1.96
C GLU A 51 -18.52 -105.51 1.68
N LYS A 52 -19.71 -105.67 2.30
CA LYS A 52 -20.78 -104.65 2.26
C LYS A 52 -20.40 -103.37 2.99
N ALA A 53 -19.76 -103.47 4.15
CA ALA A 53 -19.29 -102.31 4.91
C ALA A 53 -18.18 -101.56 4.15
N ASP A 54 -17.24 -102.30 3.55
CA ASP A 54 -16.18 -101.74 2.71
C ASP A 54 -16.78 -101.05 1.47
N PHE A 55 -17.75 -101.66 0.79
CA PHE A 55 -18.48 -101.03 -0.31
C PHE A 55 -19.16 -99.70 0.10
N ALA A 56 -19.85 -99.68 1.24
CA ALA A 56 -20.50 -98.47 1.75
C ALA A 56 -19.49 -97.37 2.08
N LEU A 57 -18.35 -97.73 2.70
CA LEU A 57 -17.28 -96.80 3.01
C LEU A 57 -16.64 -96.20 1.74
N GLN A 58 -16.32 -97.04 0.75
CA GLN A 58 -15.72 -96.56 -0.51
C GLN A 58 -16.71 -95.70 -1.30
N SER A 59 -18.00 -96.07 -1.34
CA SER A 59 -19.04 -95.27 -1.98
C SER A 59 -19.19 -93.90 -1.32
N SER A 60 -19.18 -93.83 0.02
CA SER A 60 -19.24 -92.56 0.74
C SER A 60 -18.02 -91.67 0.49
N LYS A 61 -16.82 -92.25 0.38
CA LYS A 61 -15.59 -91.49 0.08
C LYS A 61 -15.61 -90.92 -1.34
N VAL A 62 -16.06 -91.70 -2.32
CA VAL A 62 -16.28 -91.21 -3.69
C VAL A 62 -17.22 -90.02 -3.73
N GLY A 63 -18.37 -90.09 -3.03
CA GLY A 63 -19.30 -88.97 -2.96
C GLY A 63 -18.69 -87.69 -2.37
N ALA A 64 -17.80 -87.83 -1.38
CA ALA A 64 -17.07 -86.71 -0.79
C ALA A 64 -16.03 -86.12 -1.76
N ASP A 65 -15.22 -86.95 -2.41
CA ASP A 65 -14.19 -86.50 -3.35
C ASP A 65 -14.79 -85.79 -4.57
N ILE A 66 -15.90 -86.32 -5.12
CA ILE A 66 -16.67 -85.66 -6.19
C ILE A 66 -17.14 -84.27 -5.72
N SER A 67 -17.64 -84.16 -4.48
CA SER A 67 -18.14 -82.90 -3.94
C SER A 67 -17.03 -81.87 -3.72
N VAL A 68 -15.83 -82.29 -3.32
CA VAL A 68 -14.67 -81.39 -3.15
C VAL A 68 -14.25 -80.81 -4.49
N VAL A 69 -14.10 -81.66 -5.51
CA VAL A 69 -13.79 -81.24 -6.88
C VAL A 69 -14.86 -80.27 -7.39
N ASP A 70 -16.13 -80.61 -7.21
CA ASP A 70 -17.21 -79.77 -7.69
C ASP A 70 -17.24 -78.40 -7.00
N ASN A 71 -17.02 -78.33 -5.69
CA ASN A 71 -17.00 -77.06 -4.98
C ASN A 71 -15.83 -76.15 -5.39
N ASP A 72 -14.64 -76.71 -5.61
CA ASP A 72 -13.47 -75.95 -6.08
C ASP A 72 -13.69 -75.37 -7.49
N LEU A 73 -14.17 -76.21 -8.41
CA LEU A 73 -14.45 -75.77 -9.79
C LEU A 73 -15.56 -74.71 -9.82
N LEU A 74 -16.61 -74.86 -8.99
CA LEU A 74 -17.68 -73.87 -8.88
C LEU A 74 -17.18 -72.52 -8.35
N LEU A 75 -16.28 -72.51 -7.36
CA LEU A 75 -15.69 -71.27 -6.85
C LEU A 75 -14.84 -70.56 -7.91
N LYS A 76 -14.04 -71.31 -8.67
CA LYS A 76 -13.23 -70.77 -9.78
C LYS A 76 -14.08 -70.23 -10.93
N MET A 77 -15.24 -70.83 -11.19
CA MET A 77 -16.20 -70.29 -12.16
C MET A 77 -16.88 -69.00 -11.67
N GLN A 78 -17.17 -68.90 -10.36
CA GLN A 78 -17.75 -67.69 -9.76
C GLN A 78 -16.77 -66.52 -9.79
N SER A 79 -15.48 -66.76 -9.58
CA SER A 79 -14.44 -65.74 -9.67
C SER A 79 -14.08 -65.37 -11.12
N GLY A 80 -14.56 -66.13 -12.11
CA GLY A 80 -14.23 -65.95 -13.52
C GLY A 80 -12.85 -66.50 -13.90
N GLU A 81 -12.20 -67.26 -13.02
CA GLU A 81 -10.89 -67.89 -13.26
C GLU A 81 -11.00 -69.08 -14.24
N LEU A 82 -12.16 -69.74 -14.30
CA LEU A 82 -12.40 -70.91 -15.15
C LEU A 82 -13.68 -70.77 -15.97
N THR A 83 -13.62 -71.07 -17.27
CA THR A 83 -14.80 -71.08 -18.17
C THR A 83 -15.64 -72.34 -17.94
N TYR A 84 -16.93 -72.29 -18.32
CA TYR A 84 -17.82 -73.46 -18.22
C TYR A 84 -17.27 -74.69 -18.94
N ASP A 85 -16.83 -74.55 -20.19
CA ASP A 85 -16.30 -75.68 -20.98
C ASP A 85 -15.03 -76.28 -20.35
N ASN A 86 -14.15 -75.43 -19.82
CA ASN A 86 -12.95 -75.90 -19.13
C ASN A 86 -13.27 -76.54 -17.78
N ALA A 87 -14.26 -76.03 -17.05
CA ALA A 87 -14.73 -76.64 -15.81
C ALA A 87 -15.35 -78.01 -16.06
N VAL A 88 -16.17 -78.15 -17.11
CA VAL A 88 -16.76 -79.45 -17.52
C VAL A 88 -15.66 -80.45 -17.88
N LYS A 89 -14.65 -80.01 -18.63
CA LYS A 89 -13.52 -80.88 -19.01
C LYS A 89 -12.68 -81.32 -17.81
N GLN A 90 -12.27 -80.37 -16.96
CA GLN A 90 -11.51 -80.69 -15.74
C GLN A 90 -12.30 -81.58 -14.79
N ARG A 91 -13.61 -81.39 -14.71
CA ARG A 91 -14.51 -82.25 -13.97
C ARG A 91 -14.50 -83.67 -14.53
N GLN A 92 -14.63 -83.84 -15.85
CA GLN A 92 -14.59 -85.16 -16.49
C GLN A 92 -13.26 -85.89 -16.19
N GLU A 93 -12.13 -85.19 -16.34
CA GLU A 93 -10.81 -85.75 -16.04
C GLU A 93 -10.68 -86.16 -14.56
N SER A 94 -11.17 -85.32 -13.65
CA SER A 94 -11.16 -85.60 -12.20
C SER A 94 -12.06 -86.79 -11.84
N LEU A 95 -13.22 -86.91 -12.47
CA LEU A 95 -14.14 -88.01 -12.26
C LEU A 95 -13.57 -89.35 -12.73
N GLU A 96 -12.91 -89.39 -13.89
CA GLU A 96 -12.24 -90.61 -14.37
C GLU A 96 -11.11 -91.05 -13.43
N SER A 97 -10.36 -90.09 -12.88
CA SER A 97 -9.33 -90.34 -11.87
C SER A 97 -9.93 -90.96 -10.60
N ILE A 98 -11.00 -90.35 -10.05
CA ILE A 98 -11.72 -90.86 -8.87
C ILE A 98 -12.27 -92.26 -9.16
N LYS A 99 -12.93 -92.48 -10.29
CA LYS A 99 -13.50 -93.79 -10.66
C LYS A 99 -12.43 -94.87 -10.69
N THR A 100 -11.27 -94.58 -11.29
CA THR A 100 -10.15 -95.52 -11.40
C THR A 100 -9.55 -95.84 -10.03
N GLN A 101 -9.35 -94.84 -9.18
CA GLN A 101 -8.80 -95.00 -7.83
C GLN A 101 -9.62 -95.94 -6.96
N TYR A 102 -10.95 -95.81 -6.99
CA TYR A 102 -11.83 -96.58 -6.11
C TYR A 102 -12.24 -97.93 -6.72
N LYS A 103 -12.22 -98.10 -8.04
CA LYS A 103 -12.56 -99.36 -8.71
C LYS A 103 -11.70 -100.54 -8.24
N THR A 104 -10.40 -100.31 -7.97
CA THR A 104 -9.50 -101.36 -7.46
C THR A 104 -9.72 -101.71 -5.99
N ALA A 105 -10.42 -100.86 -5.24
CA ALA A 105 -10.65 -101.02 -3.80
C ALA A 105 -12.03 -101.63 -3.46
N VAL A 106 -12.92 -101.80 -4.44
CA VAL A 106 -14.26 -102.36 -4.24
C VAL A 106 -14.24 -103.88 -4.44
N PRO A 107 -14.86 -104.67 -3.55
CA PRO A 107 -14.97 -106.12 -3.74
C PRO A 107 -15.68 -106.46 -5.06
N LYS A 108 -15.15 -107.42 -5.83
CA LYS A 108 -15.60 -107.72 -7.21
C LYS A 108 -17.10 -107.91 -7.36
N GLN A 109 -17.75 -108.55 -6.38
CA GLN A 109 -19.19 -108.79 -6.39
C GLN A 109 -20.07 -107.53 -6.29
N PHE A 110 -19.49 -106.38 -5.90
CA PHE A 110 -20.17 -105.08 -5.80
C PHE A 110 -19.78 -104.08 -6.89
N GLU A 111 -18.97 -104.49 -7.87
CA GLU A 111 -18.47 -103.58 -8.93
C GLU A 111 -19.61 -102.91 -9.71
N GLN A 112 -20.68 -103.65 -10.03
CA GLN A 112 -21.83 -103.09 -10.74
C GLN A 112 -22.60 -102.08 -9.89
N ASN A 113 -22.76 -102.34 -8.59
CA ASN A 113 -23.42 -101.42 -7.66
C ASN A 113 -22.60 -100.13 -7.47
N PHE A 114 -21.27 -100.25 -7.44
CA PHE A 114 -20.35 -99.12 -7.39
C PHE A 114 -20.45 -98.25 -8.64
N ASN A 115 -20.41 -98.86 -9.82
CA ASN A 115 -20.56 -98.13 -11.08
C ASN A 115 -21.89 -97.37 -11.12
N ASN A 116 -22.99 -98.01 -10.73
CA ASN A 116 -24.30 -97.34 -10.67
C ASN A 116 -24.32 -96.16 -9.69
N TYR A 117 -23.76 -96.33 -8.49
CA TYR A 117 -23.65 -95.27 -7.49
C TYR A 117 -22.80 -94.09 -7.98
N PHE A 118 -21.63 -94.38 -8.57
CA PHE A 118 -20.72 -93.39 -9.12
C PHE A 118 -21.40 -92.55 -10.22
N GLU A 119 -22.04 -93.21 -11.18
CA GLU A 119 -22.74 -92.52 -12.26
C GLU A 119 -23.87 -91.64 -11.70
N GLN A 120 -24.71 -92.17 -10.80
CA GLN A 120 -25.81 -91.41 -10.22
C GLN A 120 -25.34 -90.14 -9.49
N HIS A 121 -24.31 -90.25 -8.65
CA HIS A 121 -23.78 -89.09 -7.93
C HIS A 121 -23.08 -88.09 -8.86
N SER A 122 -22.35 -88.58 -9.86
CA SER A 122 -21.74 -87.75 -10.90
C SER A 122 -22.79 -86.95 -11.69
N TYR A 123 -23.90 -87.56 -12.10
CA TYR A 123 -24.96 -86.86 -12.82
C TYR A 123 -25.65 -85.80 -11.95
N GLN A 124 -25.96 -86.13 -10.69
CA GLN A 124 -26.63 -85.21 -9.78
C GLN A 124 -25.79 -83.95 -9.51
N SER A 125 -24.48 -84.09 -9.34
CA SER A 125 -23.63 -82.94 -9.01
C SER A 125 -23.29 -82.06 -10.23
N ALA A 126 -23.32 -82.60 -11.45
CA ALA A 126 -23.14 -81.85 -12.70
C ALA A 126 -24.18 -80.73 -12.89
N SER A 127 -25.41 -80.94 -12.41
CA SER A 127 -26.52 -79.98 -12.51
C SER A 127 -26.26 -78.62 -11.83
N LYS A 128 -25.25 -78.54 -10.95
CA LYS A 128 -24.90 -77.33 -10.19
C LYS A 128 -24.14 -76.27 -11.00
N TYR A 129 -23.55 -76.63 -12.14
CA TYR A 129 -22.59 -75.77 -12.87
C TYR A 129 -23.27 -74.72 -13.76
N LEU A 130 -24.32 -75.11 -14.47
CA LEU A 130 -24.96 -74.24 -15.47
C LEU A 130 -25.56 -72.96 -14.87
N PRO A 131 -26.29 -72.98 -13.73
CA PRO A 131 -26.83 -71.75 -13.14
C PRO A 131 -25.74 -70.78 -12.65
N ILE A 132 -24.58 -71.30 -12.24
CA ILE A 132 -23.47 -70.50 -11.73
C ILE A 132 -22.69 -69.85 -12.89
N ALA A 133 -22.47 -70.58 -13.99
CA ALA A 133 -21.92 -70.03 -15.22
C ALA A 133 -22.78 -68.86 -15.75
N GLN A 134 -24.09 -69.08 -15.83
CA GLN A 134 -25.05 -68.05 -16.27
C GLN A 134 -24.97 -66.78 -15.40
N LYS A 135 -24.89 -66.92 -14.08
CA LYS A 135 -24.80 -65.78 -13.15
C LYS A 135 -23.47 -65.03 -13.28
N SER A 136 -22.35 -65.76 -13.43
CA SER A 136 -21.00 -65.18 -13.61
C SER A 136 -20.92 -64.38 -14.92
N GLU A 137 -21.42 -64.95 -16.01
CA GLU A 137 -21.49 -64.28 -17.32
C GLU A 137 -22.37 -63.03 -17.28
N GLN A 138 -23.52 -63.08 -16.60
CA GLN A 138 -24.38 -61.91 -16.41
C GLN A 138 -23.66 -60.79 -15.62
N GLN A 139 -22.90 -61.12 -14.57
CA GLN A 139 -22.16 -60.11 -13.82
C GLN A 139 -21.06 -59.43 -14.66
N GLN A 140 -20.30 -60.20 -15.42
CA GLN A 140 -19.31 -59.66 -16.36
C GLN A 140 -19.98 -58.80 -17.43
N ALA A 141 -21.14 -59.24 -17.94
CA ALA A 141 -21.90 -58.48 -18.91
C ALA A 141 -22.41 -57.14 -18.35
N ILE A 142 -22.81 -57.07 -17.08
CA ILE A 142 -23.19 -55.80 -16.42
C ILE A 142 -21.99 -54.84 -16.33
N VAL A 143 -20.78 -55.34 -16.06
CA VAL A 143 -19.56 -54.49 -16.05
C VAL A 143 -19.30 -53.93 -17.45
N GLN A 144 -19.34 -54.77 -18.48
CA GLN A 144 -19.15 -54.33 -19.86
C GLN A 144 -20.26 -53.36 -20.32
N LEU A 145 -21.49 -53.51 -19.84
CA LEU A 145 -22.58 -52.56 -20.09
C LEU A 145 -22.25 -51.15 -19.54
N LYS A 146 -21.57 -51.07 -18.39
CA LYS A 146 -21.06 -49.79 -17.86
C LYS A 146 -19.94 -49.22 -18.73
N ASP A 147 -19.02 -50.04 -19.20
CA ASP A 147 -17.95 -49.57 -20.10
C ASP A 147 -18.50 -49.04 -21.43
N MET A 148 -19.50 -49.73 -22.00
CA MET A 148 -20.21 -49.27 -23.19
C MET A 148 -20.88 -47.91 -22.97
N LYS A 149 -21.57 -47.75 -21.84
CA LYS A 149 -22.18 -46.48 -21.42
C LYS A 149 -21.14 -45.35 -21.38
N GLU A 150 -19.98 -45.57 -20.75
CA GLU A 150 -18.89 -44.59 -20.66
C GLU A 150 -18.30 -44.26 -22.04
N ASN A 151 -18.21 -45.23 -22.95
CA ASN A 151 -17.77 -44.98 -24.32
C ASN A 151 -18.79 -44.14 -25.11
N TYR A 152 -20.08 -44.35 -24.91
CA TYR A 152 -21.11 -43.48 -25.50
C TYR A 152 -21.02 -42.05 -24.94
N LEU A 153 -20.73 -41.86 -23.64
CA LEU A 153 -20.54 -40.52 -23.06
C LEU A 153 -19.38 -39.75 -23.69
N LYS A 154 -18.34 -40.45 -24.16
CA LYS A 154 -17.21 -39.85 -24.88
C LYS A 154 -17.56 -39.46 -26.33
N ASN A 155 -18.65 -39.98 -26.89
CA ASN A 155 -19.09 -39.62 -28.23
C ASN A 155 -20.16 -38.51 -28.15
N PRO A 156 -19.83 -37.26 -28.47
CA PRO A 156 -20.77 -36.15 -28.33
C PRO A 156 -21.94 -36.20 -29.33
N ASN A 157 -21.85 -37.02 -30.37
CA ASN A 157 -22.83 -37.13 -31.45
C ASN A 157 -23.76 -38.34 -31.30
N ALA A 158 -23.58 -39.19 -30.29
CA ALA A 158 -24.41 -40.36 -30.09
C ALA A 158 -25.83 -39.94 -29.71
N SER A 159 -26.82 -40.30 -30.54
CA SER A 159 -28.22 -40.04 -30.24
C SER A 159 -28.72 -40.96 -29.13
N GLU A 160 -29.69 -40.49 -28.35
CA GLU A 160 -30.34 -41.29 -27.31
C GLU A 160 -30.88 -42.63 -27.84
N GLN A 161 -31.41 -42.64 -29.06
CA GLN A 161 -31.92 -43.85 -29.71
C GLN A 161 -30.80 -44.83 -30.06
N GLU A 162 -29.66 -44.36 -30.56
CA GLU A 162 -28.49 -45.21 -30.84
C GLU A 162 -27.93 -45.83 -29.56
N VAL A 163 -27.87 -45.06 -28.47
CA VAL A 163 -27.38 -45.55 -27.18
C VAL A 163 -28.33 -46.60 -26.60
N TRP A 164 -29.64 -46.33 -26.60
CA TRP A 164 -30.63 -47.32 -26.15
C TRP A 164 -30.54 -48.60 -26.97
N ASN A 165 -30.50 -48.50 -28.30
CA ASN A 165 -30.40 -49.66 -29.18
C ASN A 165 -29.13 -50.46 -28.94
N GLY A 166 -27.98 -49.80 -28.77
CA GLY A 166 -26.70 -50.45 -28.49
C GLY A 166 -26.71 -51.19 -27.16
N LEU A 167 -27.15 -50.54 -26.08
CA LEU A 167 -27.24 -51.14 -24.74
C LEU A 167 -28.28 -52.28 -24.70
N ALA A 168 -29.44 -52.11 -25.35
CA ALA A 168 -30.49 -53.12 -25.39
C ALA A 168 -30.08 -54.35 -26.22
N THR A 169 -29.47 -54.15 -27.39
CA THR A 169 -28.97 -55.25 -28.23
C THR A 169 -27.90 -56.06 -27.48
N TYR A 170 -26.97 -55.36 -26.82
CA TYR A 170 -25.96 -56.00 -26.00
C TYR A 170 -26.57 -56.76 -24.82
N GLY A 171 -27.48 -56.14 -24.07
CA GLY A 171 -28.18 -56.77 -22.95
C GLY A 171 -28.97 -58.02 -23.36
N GLN A 172 -29.65 -57.98 -24.50
CA GLN A 172 -30.34 -59.15 -25.08
C GLN A 172 -29.36 -60.27 -25.43
N SER A 173 -28.24 -59.94 -26.09
CA SER A 173 -27.21 -60.94 -26.47
C SER A 173 -26.58 -61.66 -25.27
N LYS A 174 -26.61 -61.05 -24.09
CA LYS A 174 -26.06 -61.59 -22.84
C LYS A 174 -27.12 -62.06 -21.84
N SER A 175 -28.40 -62.11 -22.27
CA SER A 175 -29.51 -62.51 -21.41
C SER A 175 -29.58 -61.73 -20.09
N LEU A 176 -29.27 -60.42 -20.14
CA LEU A 176 -29.38 -59.53 -18.98
C LEU A 176 -30.85 -59.12 -18.73
N PRO A 177 -31.28 -59.04 -17.47
CA PRO A 177 -32.55 -58.40 -17.11
C PRO A 177 -32.66 -56.99 -17.68
N LEU A 178 -33.81 -56.65 -18.26
CA LEU A 178 -34.09 -55.34 -18.85
C LEU A 178 -33.89 -54.17 -17.86
N ALA A 179 -34.08 -54.43 -16.56
CA ALA A 179 -33.82 -53.45 -15.51
C ALA A 179 -32.38 -52.91 -15.55
N HIS A 180 -31.37 -53.79 -15.68
CA HIS A 180 -29.96 -53.35 -15.74
C HIS A 180 -29.66 -52.50 -16.98
N VAL A 181 -30.27 -52.81 -18.12
CA VAL A 181 -30.16 -52.01 -19.34
C VAL A 181 -30.79 -50.63 -19.17
N LYS A 182 -31.99 -50.57 -18.56
CA LYS A 182 -32.68 -49.32 -18.26
C LYS A 182 -31.90 -48.45 -17.27
N ASP A 183 -31.32 -49.06 -16.23
CA ASP A 183 -30.50 -48.35 -15.25
C ASP A 183 -29.26 -47.73 -15.92
N ALA A 184 -28.52 -48.51 -16.71
CA ALA A 184 -27.36 -48.01 -17.46
C ALA A 184 -27.73 -46.87 -18.43
N TYR A 185 -28.88 -46.98 -19.09
CA TYR A 185 -29.39 -45.93 -19.99
C TYR A 185 -29.83 -44.67 -19.23
N ASN A 186 -30.48 -44.81 -18.08
CA ASN A 186 -30.86 -43.66 -17.25
C ASN A 186 -29.63 -42.96 -16.66
N GLU A 187 -28.62 -43.73 -16.21
CA GLU A 187 -27.32 -43.19 -15.80
C GLU A 187 -26.63 -42.44 -16.95
N TYR A 188 -26.66 -42.98 -18.18
CA TYR A 188 -26.12 -42.29 -19.37
C TYR A 188 -26.77 -40.93 -19.54
N LYS A 189 -28.11 -40.88 -19.56
CA LYS A 189 -28.86 -39.63 -19.74
C LYS A 189 -28.55 -38.60 -18.66
N ASN A 190 -28.48 -39.03 -17.39
CA ASN A 190 -28.12 -38.15 -16.28
C ASN A 190 -26.68 -37.60 -16.42
N ASN A 191 -25.71 -38.47 -16.72
CA ASN A 191 -24.32 -38.08 -16.92
C ASN A 191 -24.16 -37.14 -18.12
N ARG A 192 -24.88 -37.40 -19.21
CA ARG A 192 -24.87 -36.54 -20.40
C ARG A 192 -25.41 -35.15 -20.06
N SER A 193 -26.59 -35.07 -19.43
CA SER A 193 -27.15 -33.79 -18.99
C SER A 193 -26.25 -33.05 -17.98
N SER A 194 -25.54 -33.78 -17.12
CA SER A 194 -24.55 -33.21 -16.19
C SER A 194 -23.34 -32.60 -16.92
N ASN A 195 -22.85 -33.25 -17.98
CA ASN A 195 -21.79 -32.72 -18.81
C ASN A 195 -22.24 -31.49 -19.61
N ASP A 196 -23.46 -31.52 -20.13
CA ASP A 196 -24.02 -30.43 -20.95
C ASP A 196 -24.23 -29.16 -20.11
N VAL A 197 -24.82 -29.27 -18.91
CA VAL A 197 -24.99 -28.11 -18.01
C VAL A 197 -23.64 -27.57 -17.52
N ALA A 198 -22.65 -28.44 -17.28
CA ALA A 198 -21.30 -28.02 -16.92
C ALA A 198 -20.61 -27.26 -18.06
N ALA A 199 -20.72 -27.76 -19.29
CA ALA A 199 -20.19 -27.10 -20.48
C ALA A 199 -20.86 -25.74 -20.72
N PHE A 200 -22.19 -25.67 -20.59
CA PHE A 200 -22.94 -24.42 -20.67
C PHE A 200 -22.48 -23.40 -19.61
N TYR A 201 -22.39 -23.82 -18.34
CA TYR A 201 -21.95 -22.95 -17.25
C TYR A 201 -20.54 -22.41 -17.48
N LEU A 202 -19.61 -23.27 -17.90
CA LEU A 202 -18.22 -22.87 -18.16
C LEU A 202 -18.12 -21.92 -19.36
N GLY A 203 -18.85 -22.20 -20.44
CA GLY A 203 -18.84 -21.37 -21.65
C GLY A 203 -19.45 -19.98 -21.43
N ASN A 204 -20.35 -19.83 -20.45
CA ASN A 204 -21.09 -18.59 -20.19
C ASN A 204 -20.76 -17.95 -18.83
N LYS A 205 -19.64 -18.34 -18.19
CA LYS A 205 -19.30 -17.95 -16.82
C LYS A 205 -19.24 -16.42 -16.60
N SER A 206 -18.90 -15.64 -17.63
CA SER A 206 -18.84 -14.17 -17.60
C SER A 206 -20.13 -13.48 -18.06
N ASP A 207 -21.09 -14.22 -18.61
CA ASP A 207 -22.33 -13.68 -19.17
C ASP A 207 -23.48 -13.87 -18.19
N ASN A 208 -23.81 -12.82 -17.45
CA ASN A 208 -24.88 -12.85 -16.47
C ASN A 208 -26.25 -13.09 -17.09
N GLU A 209 -26.50 -12.67 -18.34
CA GLU A 209 -27.78 -12.89 -19.01
C GLU A 209 -27.95 -14.39 -19.29
N LYS A 210 -26.91 -15.04 -19.80
CA LYS A 210 -26.92 -16.50 -20.04
C LYS A 210 -26.99 -17.30 -18.74
N LEU A 211 -26.30 -16.87 -17.68
CA LEU A 211 -26.37 -17.54 -16.39
C LEU A 211 -27.76 -17.48 -15.74
N THR A 212 -28.63 -16.51 -16.11
CA THR A 212 -30.01 -16.47 -15.60
C THR A 212 -30.78 -17.77 -15.89
N GLU A 213 -30.43 -18.45 -16.98
CA GLU A 213 -31.05 -19.70 -17.41
C GLU A 213 -30.80 -20.87 -16.44
N LEU A 214 -29.83 -20.72 -15.52
CA LEU A 214 -29.53 -21.69 -14.48
C LEU A 214 -29.92 -21.23 -13.07
N THR A 215 -30.57 -20.08 -12.89
CA THR A 215 -30.71 -19.46 -11.55
C THR A 215 -31.71 -20.13 -10.61
N THR A 216 -32.59 -21.01 -11.10
CA THR A 216 -33.49 -21.82 -10.27
C THR A 216 -33.41 -23.29 -10.65
N PRO A 217 -33.62 -24.23 -9.71
CA PRO A 217 -33.63 -25.66 -10.02
C PRO A 217 -34.63 -26.02 -11.14
N GLU A 218 -35.78 -25.35 -11.17
CA GLU A 218 -36.82 -25.57 -12.18
C GLU A 218 -36.35 -25.17 -13.59
N ALA A 219 -35.64 -24.04 -13.70
CA ALA A 219 -35.07 -23.59 -14.97
C ALA A 219 -33.96 -24.54 -15.46
N VAL A 220 -33.13 -25.04 -14.54
CA VAL A 220 -32.10 -26.05 -14.85
C VAL A 220 -32.75 -27.33 -15.36
N ILE A 221 -33.77 -27.85 -14.67
CA ILE A 221 -34.48 -29.09 -15.05
C ILE A 221 -35.22 -28.91 -16.38
N ALA A 222 -35.83 -27.75 -16.62
CA ALA A 222 -36.52 -27.48 -17.89
C ALA A 222 -35.59 -27.60 -19.11
N LYS A 223 -34.31 -27.24 -18.96
CA LYS A 223 -33.29 -27.36 -20.02
C LYS A 223 -32.53 -28.67 -20.00
N HIS A 224 -32.38 -29.27 -18.83
CA HIS A 224 -31.61 -30.49 -18.59
C HIS A 224 -32.48 -31.51 -17.81
N PRO A 225 -33.50 -32.11 -18.46
CA PRO A 225 -34.56 -32.85 -17.78
C PRO A 225 -34.12 -34.16 -17.13
N ASN A 226 -32.93 -34.68 -17.48
CA ASN A 226 -32.41 -35.92 -16.91
C ASN A 226 -31.58 -35.70 -15.63
N LEU A 227 -31.41 -34.45 -15.17
CA LEU A 227 -30.75 -34.15 -13.89
C LEU A 227 -31.64 -34.49 -12.70
N THR A 228 -31.02 -34.83 -11.57
CA THR A 228 -31.72 -34.95 -10.29
C THR A 228 -32.01 -33.56 -9.71
N GLN A 229 -32.98 -33.49 -8.78
CA GLN A 229 -33.28 -32.25 -8.06
C GLN A 229 -32.05 -31.69 -7.34
N GLU A 230 -31.24 -32.56 -6.71
CA GLU A 230 -30.01 -32.16 -6.01
C GLU A 230 -28.97 -31.56 -6.97
N GLN A 231 -28.80 -32.16 -8.15
CA GLN A 231 -27.91 -31.62 -9.18
C GLN A 231 -28.41 -30.27 -9.70
N ALA A 232 -29.72 -30.12 -9.90
CA ALA A 232 -30.32 -28.86 -10.31
C ALA A 232 -30.10 -27.74 -9.28
N VAL A 233 -30.29 -28.04 -7.99
CA VAL A 233 -29.99 -27.13 -6.86
C VAL A 233 -28.51 -26.76 -6.82
N TYR A 234 -27.63 -27.73 -7.05
CA TYR A 234 -26.18 -27.49 -7.10
C TYR A 234 -25.81 -26.48 -8.20
N TRP A 235 -26.30 -26.69 -9.42
CA TRP A 235 -26.00 -25.81 -10.55
C TRP A 235 -26.62 -24.43 -10.39
N SER A 236 -27.81 -24.33 -9.80
CA SER A 236 -28.43 -23.03 -9.54
C SER A 236 -27.69 -22.21 -8.50
N GLY A 237 -27.26 -22.85 -7.40
CA GLY A 237 -26.41 -22.19 -6.40
C GLY A 237 -25.09 -21.70 -7.00
N ARG A 238 -24.49 -22.49 -7.90
CA ARG A 238 -23.23 -22.13 -8.58
C ARG A 238 -23.40 -20.97 -9.56
N ALA A 239 -24.49 -20.93 -10.32
CA ALA A 239 -24.82 -19.83 -11.22
C ALA A 239 -25.06 -18.52 -10.45
N LEU A 240 -25.87 -18.55 -9.38
CA LEU A 240 -26.13 -17.39 -8.53
C LEU A 240 -24.84 -16.83 -7.90
N THR A 241 -23.99 -17.71 -7.37
CA THR A 241 -22.70 -17.31 -6.78
C THR A 241 -21.80 -16.66 -7.83
N GLN A 242 -21.74 -17.21 -9.03
CA GLN A 242 -20.93 -16.63 -10.11
C GLN A 242 -21.45 -15.27 -10.56
N MET A 243 -22.78 -15.11 -10.70
CA MET A 243 -23.39 -13.83 -11.05
C MET A 243 -23.09 -12.76 -9.99
N ASP A 244 -23.11 -13.13 -8.70
CA ASP A 244 -22.77 -12.20 -7.62
C ASP A 244 -21.28 -11.80 -7.69
N GLN A 245 -20.38 -12.75 -7.96
CA GLN A 245 -18.96 -12.45 -8.20
C GLN A 245 -18.75 -11.50 -9.38
N ASN A 246 -19.43 -11.74 -10.50
CA ASN A 246 -19.34 -10.88 -11.69
C ASN A 246 -19.84 -9.45 -11.39
N LYS A 247 -20.96 -9.33 -10.66
CA LYS A 247 -21.49 -8.02 -10.23
C LYS A 247 -20.53 -7.28 -9.30
N ARG A 248 -19.94 -7.98 -8.33
CA ARG A 248 -18.93 -7.40 -7.42
C ARG A 248 -17.67 -6.95 -8.18
N ALA A 249 -17.21 -7.73 -9.14
CA ALA A 249 -16.06 -7.37 -9.98
C ALA A 249 -16.35 -6.11 -10.82
N ALA A 250 -17.53 -6.03 -11.44
CA ALA A 250 -17.96 -4.83 -12.18
C ALA A 250 -18.08 -3.60 -11.26
N ALA A 251 -18.66 -3.75 -10.06
CA ALA A 251 -18.75 -2.67 -9.09
C ALA A 251 -17.38 -2.19 -8.59
N LEU A 252 -16.43 -3.10 -8.40
CA LEU A 252 -15.06 -2.75 -8.02
C LEU A 252 -14.33 -1.99 -9.13
N GLN A 253 -14.46 -2.43 -10.39
CA GLN A 253 -13.90 -1.72 -11.54
C GLN A 253 -14.50 -0.32 -11.68
N GLN A 254 -15.82 -0.20 -11.53
CA GLN A 254 -16.50 1.09 -11.56
C GLN A 254 -15.99 2.01 -10.43
N LYS A 255 -15.85 1.49 -9.21
CA LYS A 255 -15.29 2.25 -8.09
C LYS A 255 -13.86 2.70 -8.34
N GLN A 256 -13.01 1.85 -8.92
CA GLN A 256 -11.63 2.22 -9.27
C GLN A 256 -11.60 3.37 -10.27
N LEU A 257 -12.46 3.33 -11.31
CA LEU A 257 -12.59 4.43 -12.27
C LEU A 257 -13.07 5.73 -11.59
N GLU A 258 -14.01 5.64 -10.66
CA GLU A 258 -14.50 6.80 -9.89
C GLU A 258 -13.44 7.39 -8.96
N ASP A 259 -12.68 6.54 -8.27
CA ASP A 259 -11.56 6.95 -7.41
C ASP A 259 -10.45 7.60 -8.26
N ASP A 260 -10.06 7.00 -9.38
CA ASP A 260 -9.06 7.55 -10.31
C ASP A 260 -9.49 8.90 -10.89
N ALA A 261 -10.77 9.07 -11.21
CA ALA A 261 -11.35 10.32 -11.71
C ALA A 261 -11.40 11.39 -10.62
N LYS A 262 -11.74 11.02 -9.39
CA LYS A 262 -11.71 11.91 -8.22
C LYS A 262 -10.29 12.40 -7.95
N ASP A 263 -9.29 11.52 -8.04
CA ASP A 263 -7.89 11.90 -7.88
C ASP A 263 -7.45 12.89 -8.97
N ALA A 264 -7.84 12.67 -10.24
CA ALA A 264 -7.53 13.60 -11.33
C ALA A 264 -8.12 15.01 -11.08
N VAL A 265 -9.34 15.11 -10.53
CA VAL A 265 -9.93 16.39 -10.11
C VAL A 265 -9.19 17.02 -8.95
N ASN A 266 -8.85 16.24 -7.92
CA ASN A 266 -8.10 16.74 -6.76
C ASN A 266 -6.71 17.25 -7.15
N GLU A 267 -6.01 16.54 -8.03
CA GLU A 267 -4.73 16.98 -8.60
C GLU A 267 -4.89 18.32 -9.35
N MET A 268 -5.92 18.44 -10.20
CA MET A 268 -6.19 19.69 -10.93
C MET A 268 -6.51 20.86 -10.00
N LYS A 269 -7.29 20.60 -8.96
CA LYS A 269 -7.60 21.59 -7.93
C LYS A 269 -6.34 22.01 -7.17
N ALA A 270 -5.50 21.06 -6.77
CA ALA A 270 -4.25 21.34 -6.08
C ALA A 270 -3.30 22.17 -6.93
N ASP A 271 -3.18 21.88 -8.23
CA ASP A 271 -2.33 22.65 -9.14
C ASP A 271 -2.80 24.11 -9.29
N ILE A 272 -4.12 24.32 -9.34
CA ILE A 272 -4.70 25.66 -9.36
C ILE A 272 -4.56 26.35 -8.00
N GLU A 273 -4.74 25.65 -6.88
CA GLU A 273 -4.60 26.24 -5.54
C GLU A 273 -3.14 26.57 -5.20
N THR A 274 -2.19 25.73 -5.64
CA THR A 274 -0.74 25.94 -5.47
C THR A 274 -0.14 26.83 -6.55
N LEU A 275 -0.92 27.20 -7.57
CA LEU A 275 -0.49 28.07 -8.68
C LEU A 275 0.63 27.47 -9.55
N LEU A 276 0.81 26.14 -9.47
CA LEU A 276 1.76 25.36 -10.26
C LEU A 276 1.02 24.66 -11.39
N ILE A 277 0.75 25.41 -12.45
CA ILE A 277 -0.07 24.94 -13.55
C ILE A 277 0.69 23.86 -14.34
N PRO A 278 0.13 22.65 -14.53
CA PRO A 278 0.80 21.57 -15.22
C PRO A 278 0.86 21.81 -16.74
N SER A 279 1.72 21.06 -17.42
CA SER A 279 1.81 21.09 -18.88
C SER A 279 0.51 20.61 -19.55
N GLU A 280 0.28 21.03 -20.80
CA GLU A 280 -0.89 20.62 -21.59
C GLU A 280 -1.00 19.09 -21.72
N ALA A 281 0.13 18.38 -21.80
CA ALA A 281 0.17 16.92 -21.86
C ALA A 281 -0.42 16.28 -20.60
N VAL A 282 -0.08 16.81 -19.42
CA VAL A 282 -0.60 16.34 -18.13
C VAL A 282 -2.10 16.62 -18.03
N LEU A 283 -2.56 17.80 -18.49
CA LEU A 283 -3.98 18.13 -18.52
C LEU A 283 -4.78 17.17 -19.41
N LYS A 284 -4.27 16.85 -20.62
CA LYS A 284 -4.90 15.86 -21.52
C LYS A 284 -4.97 14.48 -20.91
N SER A 285 -3.89 14.05 -20.24
CA SER A 285 -3.86 12.75 -19.55
C SER A 285 -4.88 12.68 -18.42
N ARG A 286 -5.08 13.75 -17.66
CA ARG A 286 -6.08 13.80 -16.58
C ARG A 286 -7.51 13.92 -17.12
N LEU A 287 -7.72 14.65 -18.20
CA LEU A 287 -9.03 14.69 -18.87
C LEU A 287 -9.47 13.29 -19.33
N ALA A 288 -8.53 12.46 -19.82
CA ALA A 288 -8.83 11.09 -20.19
C ALA A 288 -9.28 10.22 -19.00
N ARG A 289 -8.79 10.48 -17.79
CA ARG A 289 -9.18 9.76 -16.56
C ARG A 289 -10.60 10.09 -16.09
N VAL A 290 -11.10 11.30 -16.37
CA VAL A 290 -12.43 11.74 -15.92
C VAL A 290 -13.53 11.56 -16.96
N LYS A 291 -13.17 11.34 -18.23
CA LYS A 291 -14.11 11.28 -19.34
C LYS A 291 -15.17 10.19 -19.15
N GLY A 292 -16.45 10.57 -19.26
CA GLY A 292 -17.58 9.67 -19.06
C GLY A 292 -17.94 9.38 -17.60
N THR A 293 -17.27 10.03 -16.64
CA THR A 293 -17.56 9.91 -15.20
C THR A 293 -18.34 11.14 -14.69
N GLU A 294 -18.96 11.03 -13.52
CA GLU A 294 -19.62 12.17 -12.86
C GLU A 294 -18.66 13.34 -12.56
N LYS A 295 -17.35 13.08 -12.57
CA LYS A 295 -16.28 14.06 -12.32
C LYS A 295 -15.83 14.84 -13.53
N GLU A 296 -16.29 14.49 -14.74
CA GLU A 296 -15.92 15.20 -15.97
C GLU A 296 -16.29 16.68 -15.91
N SER A 297 -17.51 17.01 -15.47
CA SER A 297 -18.00 18.39 -15.42
C SER A 297 -17.18 19.27 -14.47
N GLU A 298 -16.83 18.75 -13.29
CA GLU A 298 -15.99 19.43 -12.30
C GLU A 298 -14.58 19.65 -12.86
N PHE A 299 -13.97 18.64 -13.48
CA PHE A 299 -12.66 18.77 -14.11
C PHE A 299 -12.66 19.81 -15.24
N VAL A 300 -13.67 19.78 -16.11
CA VAL A 300 -13.84 20.73 -17.22
C VAL A 300 -13.98 22.14 -16.68
N GLN A 301 -14.74 22.36 -15.60
CA GLN A 301 -14.89 23.66 -14.95
C GLN A 301 -13.54 24.22 -14.48
N TYR A 302 -12.73 23.44 -13.76
CA TYR A 302 -11.37 23.85 -13.35
C TYR A 302 -10.46 24.11 -14.55
N SER A 303 -10.48 23.23 -15.57
CA SER A 303 -9.65 23.40 -16.76
C SER A 303 -10.02 24.63 -17.60
N GLY A 304 -11.31 24.98 -17.67
CA GLY A 304 -11.79 26.17 -18.38
C GLY A 304 -11.39 27.48 -17.71
N ALA A 305 -11.21 27.48 -16.39
CA ALA A 305 -10.74 28.65 -15.65
C ALA A 305 -9.22 28.87 -15.75
N LEU A 306 -8.46 27.86 -16.18
CA LEU A 306 -7.01 27.82 -16.07
C LEU A 306 -6.29 28.99 -16.74
N VAL A 307 -6.70 29.32 -17.98
CA VAL A 307 -6.07 30.40 -18.76
C VAL A 307 -6.26 31.75 -18.08
N GLU A 308 -7.45 32.00 -17.54
CA GLU A 308 -7.70 33.24 -16.81
C GLU A 308 -6.92 33.28 -15.51
N VAL A 309 -6.89 32.19 -14.72
CA VAL A 309 -6.08 32.11 -13.50
C VAL A 309 -4.60 32.39 -13.84
N GLN A 310 -4.07 31.80 -14.91
CA GLN A 310 -2.72 32.06 -15.39
C GLN A 310 -2.45 33.52 -15.73
N GLN A 311 -3.35 34.16 -16.47
CA GLN A 311 -3.21 35.58 -16.81
C GLN A 311 -3.33 36.44 -15.56
N PHE A 312 -4.27 36.11 -14.67
CA PHE A 312 -4.52 36.83 -13.44
C PHE A 312 -3.33 36.78 -12.47
N MET A 313 -2.66 35.64 -12.34
CA MET A 313 -1.46 35.50 -11.48
C MET A 313 -0.29 36.40 -11.92
N LYS A 314 -0.21 36.71 -13.22
CA LYS A 314 0.87 37.55 -13.78
C LYS A 314 0.66 39.04 -13.53
N LEU A 315 -0.55 39.45 -13.18
CA LEU A 315 -0.87 40.84 -12.87
C LEU A 315 -0.25 41.26 -11.52
N GLY A 316 0.00 42.56 -11.38
CA GLY A 316 0.39 43.16 -10.10
C GLY A 316 -0.73 43.08 -9.05
N ALA A 317 -0.39 43.26 -7.76
CA ALA A 317 -1.36 43.14 -6.68
C ALA A 317 -2.59 44.05 -6.84
N ASP A 318 -2.35 45.33 -7.17
CA ASP A 318 -3.42 46.32 -7.38
C ASP A 318 -4.23 46.03 -8.64
N GLU A 319 -3.59 45.53 -9.70
CA GLU A 319 -4.26 45.12 -10.94
C GLU A 319 -5.16 43.90 -10.71
N ARG A 320 -4.70 42.93 -9.91
CA ARG A 320 -5.51 41.77 -9.49
C ARG A 320 -6.73 42.23 -8.70
N GLU A 321 -6.58 43.17 -7.76
CA GLU A 321 -7.71 43.69 -6.98
C GLU A 321 -8.68 44.49 -7.87
N ALA A 322 -8.16 45.32 -8.77
CA ALA A 322 -8.97 46.06 -9.75
C ALA A 322 -9.75 45.10 -10.66
N TYR A 323 -9.10 44.02 -11.13
CA TYR A 323 -9.73 42.98 -11.93
C TYR A 323 -10.85 42.27 -11.15
N LEU A 324 -10.60 41.87 -9.91
CA LEU A 324 -11.62 41.26 -9.03
C LEU A 324 -12.79 42.21 -8.78
N SER A 325 -12.52 43.47 -8.47
CA SER A 325 -13.53 44.49 -8.22
C SER A 325 -14.42 44.71 -9.45
N LYS A 326 -13.82 44.81 -10.64
CA LYS A 326 -14.54 44.91 -11.91
C LYS A 326 -15.44 43.69 -12.13
N ARG A 327 -14.91 42.47 -11.98
CA ARG A 327 -15.68 41.23 -12.15
C ARG A 327 -16.82 41.09 -11.14
N ARG A 328 -16.62 41.49 -9.88
CA ARG A 328 -17.67 41.53 -8.84
C ARG A 328 -18.78 42.51 -9.23
N SER A 329 -18.43 43.69 -9.74
CA SER A 329 -19.40 44.69 -10.20
C SER A 329 -20.20 44.20 -11.42
N GLU A 330 -19.54 43.59 -12.40
CA GLU A 330 -20.20 42.99 -13.58
C GLU A 330 -21.20 41.90 -13.17
N ALA A 331 -20.82 41.04 -12.22
CA ALA A 331 -21.67 39.97 -11.70
C ALA A 331 -22.91 40.49 -10.94
N GLN A 332 -22.81 41.67 -10.32
CA GLN A 332 -23.94 42.31 -9.62
C GLN A 332 -24.90 43.05 -10.58
N ASN A 333 -24.35 43.65 -11.64
CA ASN A 333 -25.09 44.58 -12.49
C ASN A 333 -25.61 43.96 -13.81
N THR A 334 -25.21 42.73 -14.13
CA THR A 334 -25.61 42.04 -15.36
C THR A 334 -26.36 40.75 -15.03
N ALA A 335 -27.46 40.48 -15.73
CA ALA A 335 -28.15 39.20 -15.63
C ALA A 335 -27.19 38.07 -16.03
N GLN A 336 -27.01 37.07 -15.15
CA GLN A 336 -26.07 35.97 -15.36
C GLN A 336 -26.82 34.72 -15.78
N ASP A 337 -26.40 34.09 -16.88
CA ASP A 337 -26.94 32.80 -17.32
C ASP A 337 -26.65 31.68 -16.30
N ASN A 338 -25.51 31.76 -15.60
CA ASN A 338 -25.12 30.80 -14.55
C ASN A 338 -24.44 31.49 -13.36
N ALA A 339 -25.24 32.01 -12.42
CA ALA A 339 -24.74 32.70 -11.24
C ALA A 339 -23.84 31.84 -10.32
N LYS A 340 -24.04 30.51 -10.30
CA LYS A 340 -23.23 29.59 -9.48
C LYS A 340 -21.80 29.49 -10.01
N ASP A 341 -21.64 29.36 -11.32
CA ASP A 341 -20.32 29.30 -11.95
C ASP A 341 -19.55 30.62 -11.78
N VAL A 342 -20.23 31.76 -11.97
CA VAL A 342 -19.65 33.08 -11.75
C VAL A 342 -19.17 33.26 -10.31
N SER A 343 -19.99 32.86 -9.33
CA SER A 343 -19.62 32.92 -7.91
C SER A 343 -18.42 32.02 -7.59
N TRP A 344 -18.40 30.78 -8.10
CA TRP A 344 -17.27 29.87 -7.95
C TRP A 344 -15.98 30.45 -8.53
N ARG A 345 -16.05 31.02 -9.74
CA ARG A 345 -14.92 31.61 -10.45
C ARG A 345 -14.36 32.84 -9.73
N LEU A 346 -15.23 33.71 -9.21
CA LEU A 346 -14.82 34.85 -8.37
C LEU A 346 -14.12 34.40 -7.09
N ASN A 347 -14.62 33.35 -6.44
CA ASN A 347 -13.98 32.78 -5.25
C ASN A 347 -12.60 32.19 -5.59
N LEU A 348 -12.46 31.52 -6.74
CA LEU A 348 -11.19 30.98 -7.21
C LEU A 348 -10.14 32.08 -7.43
N LEU A 349 -10.52 33.16 -8.13
CA LEU A 349 -9.64 34.30 -8.35
C LEU A 349 -9.30 35.04 -7.05
N SER A 350 -10.24 35.16 -6.11
CA SER A 350 -9.98 35.77 -4.80
C SER A 350 -8.94 34.97 -4.01
N LYS A 351 -9.07 33.64 -3.96
CA LYS A 351 -8.05 32.77 -3.33
C LYS A 351 -6.70 32.87 -4.05
N THR A 352 -6.71 32.94 -5.37
CA THR A 352 -5.49 33.12 -6.18
C THR A 352 -4.79 34.43 -5.82
N HIS A 353 -5.54 35.52 -5.64
CA HIS A 353 -5.00 36.81 -5.21
C HIS A 353 -4.31 36.69 -3.84
N ASP A 354 -4.98 36.09 -2.86
CA ASP A 354 -4.44 35.90 -1.51
C ASP A 354 -3.17 35.04 -1.51
N ASN A 355 -3.16 33.95 -2.28
CA ASN A 355 -2.00 33.07 -2.43
C ASN A 355 -0.82 33.82 -3.07
N MET A 356 -1.06 34.59 -4.12
CA MET A 356 -0.02 35.40 -4.76
C MET A 356 0.51 36.49 -3.83
N LEU A 357 -0.35 37.17 -3.05
CA LEU A 357 0.11 38.09 -2.00
C LEU A 357 0.99 37.39 -0.97
N GLY A 358 0.62 36.16 -0.59
CA GLY A 358 1.42 35.31 0.29
C GLY A 358 2.79 35.01 -0.29
N TYR A 359 2.88 34.65 -1.57
CA TYR A 359 4.15 34.41 -2.26
C TYR A 359 4.98 35.69 -2.42
N GLU A 360 4.37 36.80 -2.81
CA GLU A 360 5.07 38.10 -2.93
C GLU A 360 5.68 38.57 -1.61
N LYS A 361 5.04 38.23 -0.48
CA LYS A 361 5.54 38.57 0.87
C LYS A 361 6.58 37.58 1.40
N ASN A 362 6.36 36.27 1.21
CA ASN A 362 7.10 35.23 1.93
C ASN A 362 7.97 34.33 1.04
N ASN A 363 7.71 34.30 -0.27
CA ASN A 363 8.42 33.48 -1.25
C ASN A 363 8.57 34.23 -2.58
N SER A 364 9.31 35.34 -2.55
CA SER A 364 9.42 36.25 -3.71
C SER A 364 10.06 35.58 -4.93
N ALA A 365 10.88 34.54 -4.72
CA ALA A 365 11.43 33.71 -5.78
C ALA A 365 10.35 32.96 -6.57
N LEU A 366 9.41 32.31 -5.87
CA LEU A 366 8.28 31.64 -6.52
C LEU A 366 7.35 32.65 -7.21
N ALA A 367 7.04 33.77 -6.54
CA ALA A 367 6.22 34.82 -7.12
C ALA A 367 6.83 35.36 -8.43
N TYR A 368 8.16 35.58 -8.45
CA TYR A 368 8.88 35.99 -9.65
C TYR A 368 8.76 34.96 -10.77
N SER A 369 8.95 33.67 -10.48
CA SER A 369 8.85 32.59 -11.48
C SER A 369 7.43 32.48 -12.05
N ILE A 370 6.39 32.53 -11.22
CA ILE A 370 4.99 32.51 -11.68
C ILE A 370 4.68 33.69 -12.62
N LYS A 371 5.10 34.90 -12.24
CA LYS A 371 4.79 36.12 -12.99
C LYS A 371 5.54 36.21 -14.31
N THR A 372 6.82 35.89 -14.30
CA THR A 372 7.70 36.06 -15.46
C THR A 372 7.81 34.81 -16.33
N GLY A 373 7.47 33.63 -15.80
CA GLY A 373 7.78 32.34 -16.40
C GLY A 373 9.28 32.02 -16.42
N GLN A 374 10.09 32.74 -15.65
CA GLN A 374 11.55 32.60 -15.60
C GLN A 374 12.03 32.24 -14.20
N ASP A 375 12.93 31.29 -14.11
CA ASP A 375 13.56 30.95 -12.84
C ASP A 375 14.75 31.86 -12.52
N LEU A 376 14.90 32.15 -11.23
CA LEU A 376 16.07 32.85 -10.70
C LEU A 376 17.31 31.95 -10.80
N THR A 377 18.50 32.57 -10.84
CA THR A 377 19.75 31.79 -10.83
C THR A 377 19.85 31.04 -9.50
N VAL A 378 20.01 29.71 -9.57
CA VAL A 378 20.11 28.85 -8.39
C VAL A 378 21.44 29.09 -7.69
N VAL A 379 21.39 29.36 -6.38
CA VAL A 379 22.58 29.56 -5.54
C VAL A 379 22.60 28.48 -4.46
N PRO A 380 23.55 27.54 -4.47
CA PRO A 380 23.63 26.49 -3.45
C PRO A 380 23.80 27.05 -2.03
N THR A 381 23.10 26.48 -1.04
CA THR A 381 23.13 26.96 0.35
C THR A 381 24.54 26.99 0.95
N ASN A 382 25.37 25.99 0.65
CA ASN A 382 26.77 25.96 1.07
C ASN A 382 27.59 27.14 0.50
N ALA A 383 27.30 27.58 -0.73
CA ALA A 383 27.96 28.74 -1.32
C ALA A 383 27.55 30.04 -0.61
N ILE A 384 26.27 30.16 -0.22
CA ILE A 384 25.75 31.28 0.61
C ILE A 384 26.48 31.31 1.96
N LEU A 385 26.57 30.16 2.64
CA LEU A 385 27.24 30.04 3.94
C LEU A 385 28.73 30.38 3.87
N SER A 386 29.41 29.99 2.79
CA SER A 386 30.83 30.29 2.58
C SER A 386 31.09 31.76 2.19
N GLY A 387 30.05 32.52 1.85
CA GLY A 387 30.18 33.89 1.37
C GLY A 387 30.96 34.01 0.05
N SER A 388 30.81 33.04 -0.86
CA SER A 388 31.58 33.03 -2.11
C SER A 388 31.24 34.25 -2.98
N PRO A 389 32.23 34.87 -3.66
CA PRO A 389 31.98 36.01 -4.54
C PRO A 389 30.94 35.74 -5.62
N GLU A 390 30.90 34.52 -6.16
CA GLU A 390 29.96 34.08 -7.18
C GLU A 390 28.53 34.01 -6.62
N ALA A 391 28.36 33.47 -5.40
CA ALA A 391 27.06 33.42 -4.73
C ALA A 391 26.55 34.83 -4.44
N ILE A 392 27.41 35.72 -3.93
CA ILE A 392 27.06 37.12 -3.68
C ILE A 392 26.60 37.79 -4.97
N ALA A 393 27.34 37.64 -6.07
CA ALA A 393 26.99 38.23 -7.36
C ALA A 393 25.66 37.69 -7.91
N ALA A 394 25.44 36.38 -7.82
CA ALA A 394 24.20 35.74 -8.26
C ALA A 394 22.99 36.20 -7.44
N LEU A 395 23.11 36.25 -6.11
CA LEU A 395 22.06 36.77 -5.23
C LEU A 395 21.75 38.25 -5.50
N SER A 396 22.79 39.08 -5.67
CA SER A 396 22.60 40.48 -6.06
C SER A 396 21.87 40.63 -7.40
N LYS A 397 22.13 39.75 -8.37
CA LYS A 397 21.41 39.72 -9.64
C LYS A 397 19.94 39.34 -9.43
N ASN A 398 19.68 38.26 -8.67
CA ASN A 398 18.31 37.81 -8.38
C ASN A 398 17.49 38.90 -7.69
N ILE A 399 18.06 39.59 -6.69
CA ILE A 399 17.40 40.70 -5.99
C ILE A 399 17.04 41.83 -6.95
N LYS A 400 17.94 42.18 -7.89
CA LYS A 400 17.65 43.19 -8.91
C LYS A 400 16.52 42.76 -9.85
N SER A 401 16.49 41.49 -10.25
CA SER A 401 15.40 40.95 -11.08
C SER A 401 14.05 41.02 -10.37
N ILE A 402 13.99 40.57 -9.11
CA ILE A 402 12.76 40.65 -8.28
C ILE A 402 12.35 42.11 -8.11
N HIS A 403 13.29 43.00 -7.78
CA HIS A 403 13.02 44.41 -7.56
C HIS A 403 12.49 45.10 -8.82
N ALA A 404 13.09 44.83 -9.99
CA ALA A 404 12.63 45.36 -11.26
C ALA A 404 11.21 44.89 -11.60
N ASN A 405 10.92 43.60 -11.36
CA ASN A 405 9.57 43.07 -11.55
C ASN A 405 8.55 43.71 -10.59
N ASN A 406 8.90 43.85 -9.31
CA ASN A 406 8.05 44.50 -8.32
C ASN A 406 7.74 45.95 -8.68
N ILE A 407 8.69 46.70 -9.27
CA ILE A 407 8.45 48.06 -9.76
C ILE A 407 7.46 48.07 -10.92
N LEU A 408 7.62 47.18 -11.90
CA LEU A 408 6.71 47.08 -13.05
C LEU A 408 5.28 46.77 -12.60
N ASP A 409 5.13 45.90 -11.61
CA ASP A 409 3.85 45.44 -11.08
C ASP A 409 3.26 46.37 -10.01
N GLY A 410 3.90 47.51 -9.70
CA GLY A 410 3.50 48.40 -8.61
C GLY A 410 3.48 47.76 -7.23
N THR A 411 4.17 46.63 -7.03
CA THR A 411 4.07 45.79 -5.83
C THR A 411 5.20 46.09 -4.84
N VAL A 412 4.89 46.26 -3.55
CA VAL A 412 5.88 46.44 -2.47
C VAL A 412 6.11 45.11 -1.72
N GLY A 413 6.50 44.08 -2.47
CA GLY A 413 6.75 42.72 -1.96
C GLY A 413 8.15 42.56 -1.34
N SER A 414 8.41 41.39 -0.76
CA SER A 414 9.73 40.99 -0.28
C SER A 414 10.73 40.93 -1.42
N LEU A 415 11.98 41.27 -1.13
CA LEU A 415 13.09 41.16 -2.09
C LEU A 415 14.01 39.97 -1.77
N ASN A 416 13.58 39.06 -0.90
CA ASN A 416 14.36 37.89 -0.49
C ASN A 416 14.38 36.81 -1.59
N PRO A 417 15.53 36.56 -2.25
CA PRO A 417 15.62 35.59 -3.33
C PRO A 417 15.70 34.13 -2.85
N PHE A 418 15.71 33.88 -1.53
CA PHE A 418 15.82 32.53 -1.00
C PHE A 418 14.49 31.78 -1.11
N SER A 419 14.56 30.54 -1.59
CA SER A 419 13.43 29.60 -1.51
C SER A 419 13.11 29.26 -0.05
N THR A 420 11.90 28.78 0.22
CA THR A 420 11.49 28.33 1.56
C THR A 420 12.42 27.25 2.12
N GLN A 421 12.91 26.35 1.26
CA GLN A 421 13.87 25.32 1.64
C GLN A 421 15.21 25.93 2.07
N GLN A 422 15.76 26.88 1.29
CA GLN A 422 17.00 27.57 1.65
C GLN A 422 16.87 28.37 2.94
N GLN A 423 15.73 29.04 3.17
CA GLN A 423 15.46 29.76 4.42
C GLN A 423 15.49 28.80 5.62
N SER A 424 14.87 27.62 5.49
CA SER A 424 14.89 26.58 6.52
C SER A 424 16.31 26.07 6.82
N GLU A 425 17.09 25.76 5.79
CA GLU A 425 18.47 25.29 5.93
C GLU A 425 19.38 26.33 6.58
N LEU A 426 19.29 27.59 6.14
CA LEU A 426 20.06 28.71 6.69
C LEU A 426 19.68 28.99 8.14
N LYS A 427 18.39 28.85 8.50
CA LYS A 427 17.92 28.97 9.89
C LYS A 427 18.44 27.83 10.77
N GLN A 428 18.44 26.60 10.29
CA GLN A 428 19.03 25.47 11.02
C GLN A 428 20.54 25.64 11.26
N PHE A 429 21.26 26.17 10.27
CA PHE A 429 22.65 26.57 10.45
C PHE A 429 22.76 27.68 11.50
N TRP A 430 21.94 28.73 11.39
CA TRP A 430 21.94 29.88 12.29
C TRP A 430 21.80 29.48 13.76
N GLU A 431 20.87 28.59 14.08
CA GLU A 431 20.61 28.13 15.45
C GLU A 431 21.82 27.44 16.10
N LYS A 432 22.69 26.82 15.30
CA LYS A 432 23.88 26.07 15.76
C LYS A 432 25.19 26.84 15.62
N ALA A 433 25.21 27.88 14.79
CA ALA A 433 26.40 28.63 14.45
C ALA A 433 26.97 29.40 15.65
N LYS A 434 28.31 29.49 15.72
CA LYS A 434 28.99 30.37 16.68
C LYS A 434 28.84 31.83 16.26
N PRO A 435 28.96 32.81 17.18
CA PRO A 435 28.80 34.23 16.85
C PRO A 435 29.67 34.73 15.67
N GLY A 436 30.89 34.21 15.51
CA GLY A 436 31.76 34.53 14.37
C GLY A 436 31.19 34.04 13.03
N ASP A 437 30.70 32.80 12.98
CA ASP A 437 30.08 32.23 11.77
C ASP A 437 28.76 32.93 11.44
N LYS A 438 27.96 33.27 12.47
CA LYS A 438 26.77 34.11 12.35
C LYS A 438 27.11 35.46 11.70
N LEU A 439 28.16 36.13 12.18
CA LEU A 439 28.59 37.41 11.63
C LEU A 439 29.05 37.29 10.17
N GLY A 440 29.78 36.22 9.84
CA GLY A 440 30.19 35.91 8.47
C GLY A 440 29.00 35.75 7.51
N LEU A 441 27.99 34.97 7.91
CA LEU A 441 26.76 34.78 7.14
C LEU A 441 26.00 36.11 6.96
N LEU A 442 25.77 36.85 8.05
CA LEU A 442 25.09 38.15 8.00
C LEU A 442 25.79 39.13 7.05
N THR A 443 27.13 39.16 7.08
CA THR A 443 27.93 40.05 6.22
C THR A 443 27.81 39.66 4.75
N SER A 444 27.81 38.36 4.46
CA SER A 444 27.65 37.84 3.08
C SER A 444 26.26 38.16 2.52
N ILE A 445 25.22 38.02 3.34
CA ILE A 445 23.85 38.43 3.00
C ILE A 445 23.78 39.94 2.76
N TYR A 446 24.38 40.73 3.65
CA TYR A 446 24.39 42.19 3.52
C TYR A 446 25.08 42.64 2.24
N LYS A 447 26.23 42.05 1.88
CA LYS A 447 26.91 42.31 0.60
C LYS A 447 26.03 41.93 -0.59
N SER A 448 25.35 40.79 -0.51
CA SER A 448 24.43 40.31 -1.56
C SER A 448 23.28 41.27 -1.82
N SER A 449 22.84 42.04 -0.81
CA SER A 449 21.79 43.05 -0.97
C SER A 449 22.14 44.21 -1.90
N ALA A 450 23.43 44.39 -2.24
CA ALA A 450 23.94 45.44 -3.14
C ALA A 450 23.44 46.86 -2.79
N GLY A 451 23.29 47.15 -1.49
CA GLY A 451 22.84 48.46 -0.99
C GLY A 451 21.32 48.63 -0.91
N ASN A 452 20.54 47.59 -1.25
CA ASN A 452 19.09 47.61 -1.05
C ASN A 452 18.74 47.26 0.41
N ALA A 453 18.33 48.27 1.18
CA ALA A 453 18.03 48.13 2.60
C ALA A 453 16.87 47.17 2.90
N ASN A 454 15.89 47.06 1.99
CA ASN A 454 14.76 46.15 2.11
C ASN A 454 15.20 44.71 1.85
N ALA A 455 15.98 44.46 0.79
CA ALA A 455 16.52 43.12 0.53
C ALA A 455 17.41 42.62 1.68
N SER A 456 18.30 43.49 2.19
CA SER A 456 19.10 43.15 3.37
C SER A 456 18.24 42.82 4.59
N ARG A 457 17.18 43.60 4.84
CA ARG A 457 16.22 43.34 5.93
C ARG A 457 15.53 41.99 5.74
N ASP A 458 14.91 41.78 4.59
CA ASP A 458 14.06 40.61 4.34
C ASP A 458 14.87 39.32 4.38
N MET A 459 16.08 39.32 3.81
CA MET A 459 16.98 38.17 3.85
C MET A 459 17.46 37.88 5.28
N ILE A 460 17.91 38.89 6.03
CA ILE A 460 18.38 38.71 7.42
C ILE A 460 17.22 38.25 8.31
N ASN A 461 16.05 38.89 8.21
CA ASN A 461 14.89 38.55 9.03
C ASN A 461 14.41 37.12 8.78
N SER A 462 14.50 36.61 7.54
CA SER A 462 14.11 35.23 7.21
C SER A 462 14.95 34.15 7.90
N ILE A 463 16.13 34.50 8.44
CA ILE A 463 17.09 33.57 9.03
C ILE A 463 17.29 33.87 10.52
N ALA A 464 17.60 35.13 10.84
CA ALA A 464 18.04 35.57 12.17
C ALA A 464 16.93 36.25 13.00
N GLY A 465 15.75 36.47 12.42
CA GLY A 465 14.67 37.22 13.07
C GLY A 465 14.82 38.73 12.97
N GLU A 466 13.93 39.47 13.65
CA GLU A 466 13.70 40.90 13.39
C GLU A 466 14.62 41.86 14.17
N SER A 467 15.55 41.34 14.99
CA SER A 467 16.44 42.17 15.80
C SER A 467 17.29 43.08 14.91
N GLY A 468 17.17 44.39 15.11
CA GLY A 468 17.93 45.39 14.36
C GLY A 468 19.45 45.29 14.55
N SER A 469 19.87 44.63 15.63
CA SER A 469 21.27 44.36 15.97
C SER A 469 22.01 43.58 14.88
N TYR A 470 21.37 42.61 14.24
CA TYR A 470 21.98 41.79 13.20
C TYR A 470 22.25 42.58 11.93
N ARG A 471 21.29 43.40 11.51
CA ARG A 471 21.44 44.28 10.34
C ARG A 471 22.56 45.30 10.56
N LEU A 472 22.61 45.92 11.74
CA LEU A 472 23.69 46.86 12.05
C LEU A 472 25.05 46.16 12.12
N SER A 473 25.13 44.99 12.75
CA SER A 473 26.37 44.21 12.84
C SER A 473 26.92 43.84 11.46
N ALA A 474 26.06 43.41 10.55
CA ALA A 474 26.44 43.10 9.17
C ALA A 474 27.04 44.33 8.47
N SER A 475 26.40 45.48 8.62
CA SER A 475 26.87 46.76 8.09
C SER A 475 28.22 47.18 8.71
N LEU A 476 28.35 47.10 10.04
CA LEU A 476 29.58 47.43 10.76
C LEU A 476 30.75 46.53 10.35
N ASN A 477 30.52 45.23 10.23
CA ASN A 477 31.56 44.29 9.79
C ASN A 477 31.96 44.54 8.34
N ASN A 478 31.00 44.84 7.45
CA ASN A 478 31.29 45.24 6.07
C ASN A 478 32.11 46.53 5.98
N ARG A 479 32.06 47.39 7.01
CA ARG A 479 32.87 48.61 7.15
C ARG A 479 34.25 48.38 7.76
N GLY A 480 34.59 47.14 8.13
CA GLY A 480 35.83 46.80 8.81
C GLY A 480 35.81 47.00 10.33
N LEU A 481 34.64 47.29 10.92
CA LEU A 481 34.47 47.43 12.38
C LEU A 481 34.15 46.07 13.03
N GLN A 482 35.02 45.09 12.76
CA GLN A 482 34.78 43.68 13.09
C GLN A 482 34.62 43.46 14.59
N ASP A 483 35.40 44.15 15.42
CA ASP A 483 35.32 44.04 16.88
C ASP A 483 33.93 44.43 17.39
N ILE A 484 33.43 45.59 16.96
CA ILE A 484 32.13 46.12 17.39
C ILE A 484 31.01 45.22 16.89
N ALA A 485 31.06 44.81 15.63
CA ALA A 485 30.08 43.91 15.04
C ALA A 485 30.05 42.54 15.75
N GLY A 486 31.22 41.98 16.06
CA GLY A 486 31.35 40.72 16.79
C GLY A 486 30.80 40.81 18.21
N GLN A 487 31.02 41.94 18.90
CA GLN A 487 30.44 42.20 20.21
C GLN A 487 28.91 42.25 20.17
N ILE A 488 28.33 42.94 19.19
CA ILE A 488 26.87 43.03 19.03
C ILE A 488 26.28 41.64 18.75
N VAL A 489 26.80 40.89 17.77
CA VAL A 489 26.29 39.53 17.46
C VAL A 489 26.43 38.59 18.65
N THR A 490 27.57 38.63 19.35
CA THR A 490 27.78 37.79 20.54
C THR A 490 26.81 38.17 21.65
N GLY A 491 26.63 39.46 21.91
CA GLY A 491 25.71 39.95 22.93
C GLY A 491 24.25 39.64 22.63
N GLN A 492 23.84 39.74 21.37
CA GLN A 492 22.49 39.32 20.94
C GLN A 492 22.30 37.81 21.11
N ASP A 493 23.28 36.99 20.75
CA ASP A 493 23.24 35.54 20.96
C ASP A 493 23.14 35.17 22.46
N LEU A 494 23.81 35.91 23.34
CA LEU A 494 23.69 35.75 24.80
C LEU A 494 22.27 36.08 25.31
N ILE A 495 21.64 37.13 24.76
CA ILE A 495 20.27 37.51 25.10
C ILE A 495 19.29 36.43 24.65
N GLU A 496 19.40 35.98 23.39
CA GLU A 496 18.50 34.98 22.80
C GLU A 496 18.60 33.62 23.51
N LYS A 497 19.79 33.22 23.94
CA LYS A 497 20.00 32.00 24.74
C LYS A 497 19.62 32.16 26.21
N GLY A 498 19.19 33.36 26.63
CA GLY A 498 18.82 33.66 28.01
C GLY A 498 19.99 33.68 29.01
N LEU A 499 21.23 33.71 28.51
CA LEU A 499 22.46 33.71 29.32
C LEU A 499 22.73 35.07 29.97
N VAL A 500 22.22 36.15 29.37
CA VAL A 500 22.25 37.51 29.93
C VAL A 500 20.85 38.10 29.88
N LYS A 501 20.37 38.57 31.03
CA LYS A 501 19.11 39.32 31.13
C LYS A 501 19.41 40.79 31.36
N VAL A 502 18.81 41.63 30.53
CA VAL A 502 18.97 43.09 30.58
C VAL A 502 17.65 43.74 31.01
N ASP A 503 17.72 44.81 31.80
CA ASP A 503 16.55 45.64 32.11
C ASP A 503 16.12 46.40 30.86
N GLU A 504 15.13 45.88 30.14
CA GLU A 504 14.63 46.46 28.89
C GLU A 504 14.07 47.87 29.08
N SER A 505 13.38 48.12 30.19
CA SER A 505 12.75 49.41 30.48
C SER A 505 13.82 50.48 30.76
N GLY A 506 14.82 50.12 31.58
CA GLY A 506 15.98 50.96 31.85
C GLY A 506 16.76 51.25 30.58
N LEU A 507 17.12 50.23 29.79
CA LEU A 507 17.89 50.39 28.56
C LEU A 507 17.16 51.27 27.53
N THR A 508 15.84 51.10 27.40
CA THR A 508 15.04 51.93 26.49
C THR A 508 15.10 53.40 26.90
N LYS A 509 14.93 53.71 28.19
CA LYS A 509 14.98 55.09 28.71
C LYS A 509 16.37 55.72 28.55
N HIS A 510 17.44 54.97 28.83
CA HIS A 510 18.81 55.48 28.64
C HIS A 510 19.11 55.68 27.15
N THR A 511 18.65 54.77 26.28
CA THR A 511 18.81 54.90 24.82
C THR A 511 18.03 56.08 24.26
N GLU A 512 16.81 56.31 24.71
CA GLU A 512 16.00 57.48 24.37
C GLU A 512 16.72 58.78 24.76
N THR A 513 17.22 58.84 26.00
CA THR A 513 18.00 59.99 26.49
C THR A 513 19.28 60.18 25.67
N TYR A 514 19.98 59.10 25.33
CA TYR A 514 21.19 59.15 24.54
C TYR A 514 20.92 59.64 23.11
N LEU A 515 19.88 59.14 22.44
CA LEU A 515 19.55 59.46 21.06
C LEU A 515 18.68 60.70 20.90
N ALA A 516 18.37 61.42 21.99
CA ALA A 516 17.65 62.68 21.95
C ALA A 516 18.28 63.67 20.95
N GLY A 517 17.45 64.20 20.05
CA GLY A 517 17.88 65.08 18.96
C GLY A 517 18.37 64.36 17.69
N ILE A 518 18.49 63.02 17.69
CA ILE A 518 18.91 62.21 16.53
C ILE A 518 17.73 61.41 15.98
N THR A 519 17.11 60.59 16.83
CA THR A 519 15.89 59.83 16.50
C THR A 519 15.05 59.65 17.78
N SER A 520 13.83 59.13 17.63
CA SER A 520 12.84 59.03 18.71
C SER A 520 12.21 57.64 18.76
N PRO A 521 11.71 57.20 19.93
CA PRO A 521 10.94 55.97 20.03
C PRO A 521 9.82 55.88 18.99
N GLY A 522 9.55 54.66 18.52
CA GLY A 522 8.58 54.38 17.46
C GLY A 522 9.11 54.53 16.03
N LYS A 523 10.32 55.09 15.83
CA LYS A 523 10.96 55.13 14.50
C LYS A 523 11.80 53.86 14.24
N PRO A 524 11.82 53.35 12.99
CA PRO A 524 12.62 52.16 12.66
C PRO A 524 14.12 52.29 12.93
N ASP A 525 14.69 53.49 12.75
CA ASP A 525 16.10 53.75 13.03
C ASP A 525 16.41 53.74 14.53
N PHE A 526 15.49 54.24 15.38
CA PHE A 526 15.61 54.13 16.83
C PHE A 526 15.65 52.67 17.28
N GLN A 527 14.76 51.81 16.75
CA GLN A 527 14.72 50.40 17.14
C GLN A 527 16.03 49.67 16.79
N ILE A 528 16.61 49.96 15.61
CA ILE A 528 17.90 49.39 15.22
C ILE A 528 19.00 49.76 16.22
N TYR A 529 19.06 51.02 16.65
CA TYR A 529 20.04 51.45 17.64
C TYR A 529 19.76 50.85 19.02
N LEU A 530 18.50 50.81 19.46
CA LEU A 530 18.12 50.21 20.74
C LEU A 530 18.53 48.74 20.81
N ASP A 531 18.17 47.93 19.81
CA ASP A 531 18.52 46.52 19.75
C ASP A 531 20.03 46.32 19.76
N SER A 532 20.76 47.16 19.00
CA SER A 532 22.22 47.08 18.90
C SER A 532 22.92 47.49 20.20
N ILE A 533 22.44 48.54 20.87
CA ILE A 533 22.96 49.00 22.17
C ILE A 533 22.68 47.93 23.22
N LYS A 534 21.47 47.39 23.25
CA LYS A 534 21.08 46.29 24.13
C LYS A 534 22.00 45.08 23.96
N ALA A 535 22.26 44.69 22.73
CA ALA A 535 23.16 43.58 22.41
C ALA A 535 24.61 43.89 22.81
N ASN A 536 25.19 45.02 22.42
CA ASN A 536 26.56 45.38 22.82
C ASN A 536 26.70 45.49 24.35
N TYR A 537 25.68 46.03 25.02
CA TYR A 537 25.61 46.12 26.47
C TYR A 537 25.63 44.74 27.12
N ALA A 538 24.83 43.79 26.64
CA ALA A 538 24.83 42.42 27.15
C ALA A 538 26.20 41.76 27.04
N TYR A 539 26.91 41.97 25.92
CA TYR A 539 28.29 41.53 25.76
C TYR A 539 29.22 42.15 26.82
N LEU A 540 29.15 43.47 27.00
CA LEU A 540 30.00 44.18 27.96
C LEU A 540 29.71 43.75 29.40
N VAL A 541 28.45 43.55 29.75
CA VAL A 541 28.02 43.01 31.05
C VAL A 541 28.62 41.63 31.27
N GLN A 542 28.57 40.74 30.27
CA GLN A 542 29.17 39.41 30.34
C GLN A 542 30.69 39.43 30.57
N LYS A 543 31.38 40.48 30.10
CA LYS A 543 32.83 40.66 30.30
C LYS A 543 33.20 41.39 31.59
N SER A 544 32.25 42.02 32.27
CA SER A 544 32.51 42.95 33.37
C SER A 544 32.73 42.31 34.76
N GLU A 545 33.01 41.00 34.85
CA GLU A 545 33.21 40.23 36.10
C GLU A 545 32.05 40.30 37.12
N LYS A 546 30.88 40.81 36.74
CA LYS A 546 29.72 40.96 37.64
C LYS A 546 29.02 39.63 37.93
N VAL A 547 28.56 39.50 39.19
CA VAL A 547 28.06 38.26 39.81
C VAL A 547 26.86 37.65 39.07
N THR A 548 26.96 36.35 38.80
CA THR A 548 25.89 35.51 38.25
C THR A 548 24.83 35.15 39.30
N ASP A 549 23.58 34.96 38.87
CA ASP A 549 22.50 34.42 39.69
C ASP A 549 22.73 32.95 40.05
N THR A 550 21.83 32.36 40.86
CA THR A 550 21.92 30.97 41.33
C THR A 550 21.85 29.92 40.20
N LYS A 551 21.56 30.33 38.96
CA LYS A 551 21.56 29.49 37.75
C LYS A 551 22.74 29.79 36.82
N GLY A 552 23.66 30.66 37.21
CA GLY A 552 24.83 31.05 36.40
C GLY A 552 24.56 32.19 35.40
N ASN A 553 23.39 32.85 35.44
CA ASN A 553 23.05 33.95 34.51
C ASN A 553 23.35 35.31 35.13
N ILE A 554 23.87 36.27 34.36
CA ILE A 554 24.09 37.62 34.91
C ILE A 554 22.75 38.37 34.95
N LEU A 555 22.24 38.64 36.17
CA LEU A 555 21.04 39.44 36.41
C LEU A 555 21.45 40.89 36.64
N ASN A 556 21.28 41.75 35.64
CA ASN A 556 21.53 43.18 35.80
C ASN A 556 20.22 43.94 36.04
N LYS A 557 19.86 44.15 37.31
CA LYS A 557 18.60 44.81 37.73
C LYS A 557 18.62 46.34 37.58
N THR A 558 19.79 46.94 37.40
CA THR A 558 19.98 48.38 37.21
C THR A 558 21.00 48.63 36.11
N ILE A 559 20.77 49.63 35.26
CA ILE A 559 21.70 49.94 34.17
C ILE A 559 23.00 50.53 34.74
N ASP A 560 24.10 49.82 34.53
CA ASP A 560 25.45 50.37 34.70
C ASP A 560 25.71 51.43 33.63
N GLU A 561 25.87 52.68 34.08
CA GLU A 561 26.07 53.86 33.25
C GLU A 561 27.37 53.81 32.44
N GLU A 562 28.46 53.26 32.99
CA GLU A 562 29.74 53.21 32.26
C GLU A 562 29.65 52.21 31.10
N LEU A 563 29.12 51.02 31.38
CA LEU A 563 28.90 49.99 30.35
C LEU A 563 27.87 50.45 29.31
N PHE A 564 26.82 51.16 29.72
CA PHE A 564 25.83 51.72 28.80
C PHE A 564 26.46 52.77 27.89
N ASN A 565 27.19 53.74 28.45
CA ASN A 565 27.85 54.79 27.67
C ASN A 565 28.89 54.19 26.69
N ARG A 566 29.60 53.14 27.11
CA ARG A 566 30.51 52.39 26.23
C ARG A 566 29.75 51.67 25.12
N ALA A 567 28.65 50.98 25.42
CA ALA A 567 27.81 50.31 24.43
C ALA A 567 27.24 51.31 23.40
N ALA A 568 26.69 52.41 23.88
CA ALA A 568 26.15 53.48 23.03
C ALA A 568 27.23 54.09 22.13
N LYS A 569 28.43 54.34 22.67
CA LYS A 569 29.58 54.84 21.89
C LYS A 569 30.04 53.83 20.83
N ASN A 570 30.14 52.54 21.20
CA ASN A 570 30.53 51.47 20.29
C ASN A 570 29.56 51.36 19.11
N VAL A 571 28.26 51.36 19.38
CA VAL A 571 27.22 51.19 18.36
C VAL A 571 27.07 52.40 17.43
N THR A 572 27.28 53.61 17.96
CA THR A 572 26.94 54.84 17.23
C THR A 572 28.15 55.61 16.70
N GLY A 573 29.37 55.31 17.17
CA GLY A 573 30.57 56.14 16.94
C GLY A 573 30.64 57.38 17.85
N GLY A 574 29.63 57.56 18.71
CA GLY A 574 29.48 58.70 19.59
C GLY A 574 28.78 59.88 18.94
N LYS A 575 28.36 60.83 19.78
CA LYS A 575 27.63 62.03 19.37
C LYS A 575 28.56 63.21 19.16
N PHE A 576 28.14 64.12 18.29
CA PHE A 576 28.69 65.46 18.18
C PHE A 576 27.53 66.44 18.35
N THR A 577 27.71 67.40 19.26
CA THR A 577 26.75 68.50 19.47
C THR A 577 27.37 69.79 18.98
N SER A 578 26.68 70.48 18.09
CA SER A 578 27.03 71.83 17.66
C SER A 578 26.39 72.90 18.54
N GLY A 579 26.97 74.11 18.52
CA GLY A 579 26.42 75.30 19.15
C GLY A 579 27.17 75.78 20.41
N GLY A 580 27.25 77.11 20.55
CA GLY A 580 27.62 77.81 21.79
C GLY A 580 26.37 78.24 22.56
N PHE A 581 26.56 78.96 23.68
CA PHE A 581 25.52 79.28 24.68
C PHE A 581 24.24 79.96 24.13
N PHE A 582 24.26 80.54 22.92
CA PHE A 582 23.17 81.33 22.33
C PHE A 582 22.66 80.84 20.94
N GLY A 583 23.07 79.67 20.44
CA GLY A 583 22.66 79.14 19.13
C GLY A 583 21.80 77.87 19.19
N SER A 584 21.12 77.53 18.08
CA SER A 584 20.42 76.24 17.93
C SER A 584 21.42 75.10 18.09
N LYS A 585 21.13 74.17 19.03
CA LYS A 585 21.95 72.99 19.26
C LYS A 585 21.48 71.87 18.35
N SER A 586 22.38 71.35 17.54
CA SER A 586 22.10 70.18 16.71
C SER A 586 23.01 69.03 17.09
N VAL A 587 22.44 67.82 17.08
CA VAL A 587 23.10 66.60 17.57
C VAL A 587 23.14 65.59 16.44
N VAL A 588 24.35 65.14 16.10
CA VAL A 588 24.57 64.15 15.04
C VAL A 588 25.44 63.01 15.55
N LEU A 589 25.31 61.84 14.91
CA LEU A 589 26.23 60.72 15.13
C LEU A 589 27.50 60.92 14.33
N ARG A 590 28.64 60.56 14.91
CA ARG A 590 29.95 60.66 14.26
C ARG A 590 30.32 59.34 13.56
N PRO A 591 31.10 59.41 12.48
CA PRO A 591 31.75 58.20 11.96
C PRO A 591 32.64 57.54 13.03
N HIS A 592 32.57 56.21 13.15
CA HIS A 592 33.25 55.45 14.22
C HIS A 592 34.78 55.61 14.24
N THR A 593 35.36 55.93 13.09
CA THR A 593 36.79 56.06 12.85
C THR A 593 37.28 57.51 12.94
N VAL A 594 36.37 58.48 13.14
CA VAL A 594 36.72 59.89 13.18
C VAL A 594 36.58 60.40 14.61
N GLY A 595 37.73 60.77 15.20
CA GLY A 595 37.75 61.40 16.53
C GLY A 595 37.05 62.75 16.53
N GLU A 596 36.53 63.18 17.68
CA GLU A 596 35.74 64.41 17.80
C GLU A 596 36.42 65.65 17.25
N LYS A 597 37.70 65.83 17.58
CA LYS A 597 38.51 66.95 17.12
C LYS A 597 38.64 66.94 15.59
N SER A 598 38.95 65.79 15.00
CA SER A 598 39.05 65.66 13.55
C SER A 598 37.70 65.86 12.86
N PHE A 599 36.62 65.36 13.45
CA PHE A 599 35.27 65.57 12.94
C PHE A 599 34.91 67.07 12.92
N ARG A 600 35.19 67.77 14.04
CA ARG A 600 35.03 69.22 14.16
C ARG A 600 35.88 69.97 13.15
N GLU A 601 37.17 69.66 13.04
CA GLU A 601 38.09 70.29 12.10
C GLU A 601 37.67 70.07 10.64
N GLN A 602 37.21 68.86 10.29
CA GLN A 602 36.72 68.57 8.94
C GLN A 602 35.44 69.35 8.63
N LEU A 603 34.53 69.48 9.60
CA LEU A 603 33.33 70.32 9.49
C LEU A 603 33.69 71.80 9.35
N GLU A 604 34.55 72.33 10.22
CA GLU A 604 34.99 73.74 10.20
C GLU A 604 35.80 74.07 8.94
N THR A 605 36.66 73.15 8.47
CA THR A 605 37.40 73.28 7.20
C THR A 605 36.46 73.26 6.02
N PHE A 606 35.45 72.39 6.03
CA PHE A 606 34.44 72.38 4.99
C PHE A 606 33.65 73.69 4.99
N ASN A 607 33.20 74.14 6.16
CA ASN A 607 32.42 75.36 6.31
C ASN A 607 33.21 76.59 5.85
N SER A 608 34.45 76.77 6.31
CA SER A 608 35.30 77.91 5.92
C SER A 608 35.64 77.95 4.43
N ARG A 609 35.81 76.80 3.77
CA ARG A 609 36.07 76.71 2.32
C ARG A 609 34.86 77.07 1.47
N ASN A 610 33.65 76.83 1.99
CA ASN A 610 32.41 76.97 1.22
C ASN A 610 31.61 78.22 1.60
N ALA A 611 31.83 78.81 2.78
CA ALA A 611 31.09 79.98 3.25
C ALA A 611 31.18 81.20 2.32
N ARG A 612 32.35 81.44 1.72
CA ARG A 612 32.54 82.54 0.75
C ARG A 612 31.78 82.34 -0.57
N ASN A 613 31.52 81.09 -0.96
CA ASN A 613 30.87 80.76 -2.24
C ASN A 613 29.34 80.75 -2.13
N TYR A 614 28.78 80.60 -0.93
CA TYR A 614 27.36 80.29 -0.78
C TYR A 614 26.59 81.16 0.23
N GLY A 615 27.24 82.15 0.85
CA GLY A 615 26.58 83.23 1.61
C GLY A 615 25.89 82.79 2.90
N GLY A 616 26.62 82.89 4.03
CA GLY A 616 26.10 82.65 5.38
C GLY A 616 27.24 82.54 6.40
N SER A 617 26.96 82.69 7.70
CA SER A 617 27.97 82.44 8.74
C SER A 617 28.21 80.94 8.92
N ASP A 618 29.48 80.55 8.84
CA ASP A 618 30.07 79.19 8.78
C ASP A 618 29.53 78.15 9.77
N LYS A 619 28.86 78.54 10.85
CA LYS A 619 28.68 77.68 12.02
C LYS A 619 27.32 76.98 12.10
N ASP A 620 26.27 77.55 11.51
CA ASP A 620 24.90 77.13 11.83
C ASP A 620 24.22 76.33 10.70
N PHE A 621 24.75 76.40 9.47
CA PHE A 621 24.02 75.94 8.27
C PHE A 621 24.12 74.43 7.99
N PHE A 622 25.23 73.80 8.34
CA PHE A 622 25.51 72.38 8.04
C PHE A 622 25.47 71.46 9.26
N LEU A 623 25.42 72.04 10.46
CA LEU A 623 25.40 71.28 11.71
C LEU A 623 23.99 70.81 12.09
N ASP A 624 22.96 71.34 11.42
CA ASP A 624 21.54 71.03 11.63
C ASP A 624 21.04 69.78 10.87
N LEU A 625 21.92 69.10 10.13
CA LEU A 625 21.54 67.95 9.31
C LEU A 625 22.19 66.67 9.85
N PRO A 626 21.43 65.58 10.10
CA PRO A 626 22.02 64.30 10.48
C PRO A 626 22.81 63.68 9.32
N LEU A 627 23.88 62.95 9.61
CA LEU A 627 24.68 62.26 8.60
C LEU A 627 24.01 60.96 8.13
N GLU A 628 24.15 60.62 6.86
CA GLU A 628 23.75 59.39 6.19
C GLU A 628 24.95 58.79 5.45
N GLN A 629 25.15 57.47 5.51
CA GLN A 629 26.26 56.83 4.84
C GLN A 629 26.00 56.66 3.33
N ASP A 630 27.05 56.73 2.51
CA ASP A 630 26.94 56.38 1.09
C ASP A 630 26.62 54.89 0.92
N PRO A 631 25.51 54.55 0.24
CA PRO A 631 25.16 53.16 -0.06
C PRO A 631 26.23 52.38 -0.84
N LYS A 632 27.10 53.08 -1.60
CA LYS A 632 28.13 52.48 -2.45
C LYS A 632 29.53 52.53 -1.86
N ASN A 633 29.76 53.39 -0.87
CA ASN A 633 31.08 53.52 -0.24
C ASN A 633 30.95 53.70 1.28
N PRO A 634 31.23 52.65 2.08
CA PRO A 634 31.07 52.70 3.53
C PRO A 634 31.96 53.75 4.24
N TYR A 635 32.98 54.27 3.56
CA TYR A 635 33.89 55.29 4.11
C TYR A 635 33.42 56.71 3.79
N VAL A 636 32.30 56.85 3.10
CA VAL A 636 31.75 58.12 2.61
C VAL A 636 30.45 58.41 3.36
N TYR A 637 30.31 59.63 3.89
CA TYR A 637 29.11 60.09 4.58
C TYR A 637 28.59 61.39 3.98
N TYR A 638 27.27 61.47 3.85
CA TYR A 638 26.45 62.58 3.36
C TYR A 638 25.59 63.16 4.48
N PHE A 639 24.89 64.26 4.24
CA PHE A 639 23.84 64.78 5.14
C PHE A 639 22.43 64.40 4.64
N LYS A 640 21.58 63.89 5.53
CA LYS A 640 20.27 63.23 5.28
C LYS A 640 19.21 64.12 4.63
N ASN A 641 19.28 65.45 4.79
CA ASN A 641 18.27 66.40 4.32
C ASN A 641 18.81 67.43 3.31
N GLY A 642 19.50 66.94 2.28
CA GLY A 642 19.79 67.70 1.05
C GLY A 642 18.55 68.01 0.18
N THR A 643 17.33 67.95 0.74
CA THR A 643 16.08 68.32 0.05
C THR A 643 15.83 69.82 0.07
N LYS A 644 16.58 70.60 0.85
CA LYS A 644 16.77 72.05 0.63
C LYS A 644 18.18 72.46 1.05
N TYR A 645 19.18 72.20 0.22
CA TYR A 645 20.25 73.19 0.00
C TYR A 645 20.87 72.99 -1.38
N ILE A 646 20.77 74.05 -2.19
CA ILE A 646 21.39 74.23 -3.50
C ILE A 646 22.73 74.91 -3.24
N MET A 647 23.80 74.41 -3.85
CA MET A 647 25.08 75.11 -3.86
C MET A 647 25.63 75.19 -5.29
N ASP A 648 24.87 75.87 -6.14
CA ASP A 648 25.35 76.66 -7.29
C ASP A 648 24.49 77.93 -7.41
N ALA A 649 25.12 79.08 -7.66
CA ALA A 649 24.46 80.36 -7.90
C ALA A 649 23.81 80.49 -9.30
N THR A 650 24.04 79.54 -10.21
CA THR A 650 23.64 79.60 -11.64
C THR A 650 23.33 78.25 -12.34
N ASP A 651 23.69 77.08 -11.81
CA ASP A 651 23.48 75.77 -12.48
C ASP A 651 22.18 75.04 -12.09
N LYS A 652 21.42 74.64 -13.12
CA LYS A 652 20.06 74.07 -13.08
C LYS A 652 20.01 72.56 -12.85
N LYS A 653 21.12 71.84 -12.67
CA LYS A 653 21.11 70.38 -12.36
C LYS A 653 22.00 70.02 -11.15
N ARG A 654 21.70 70.59 -9.97
CA ARG A 654 22.07 70.09 -8.62
C ARG A 654 23.52 69.60 -8.47
N GLN A 655 24.43 70.55 -8.26
CA GLN A 655 25.82 70.29 -7.89
C GLN A 655 25.96 69.59 -6.52
N THR A 656 27.07 68.87 -6.40
CA THR A 656 27.41 67.74 -5.51
C THR A 656 26.96 67.75 -4.04
N ARG A 657 26.58 66.55 -3.55
CA ARG A 657 26.41 66.25 -2.12
C ARG A 657 27.73 66.42 -1.36
N LEU A 658 27.64 67.15 -0.27
CA LEU A 658 28.65 67.28 0.77
C LEU A 658 29.11 65.90 1.27
N THR A 659 30.41 65.62 1.20
CA THR A 659 30.96 64.28 1.42
C THR A 659 32.11 64.30 2.42
N PHE A 660 32.01 63.54 3.50
CA PHE A 660 33.14 63.20 4.37
C PHE A 660 33.72 61.86 3.97
N LYS A 661 35.04 61.79 3.81
CA LYS A 661 35.77 60.54 3.58
C LYS A 661 36.59 60.19 4.83
N VAL A 662 36.34 59.02 5.36
CA VAL A 662 37.21 58.37 6.35
C VAL A 662 38.45 57.87 5.62
N ARG A 663 39.65 58.23 6.11
CA ARG A 663 40.91 57.67 5.61
C ARG A 663 41.14 56.26 6.13
#